data_AF-F7UZ35-F1
#
_entry.id   AF-F7UZ35-F1
#
_cell.length_a   1.000
_cell.length_b   1.000
_cell.length_c   1.000
_cell.angle_alpha   90.00
_cell.angle_beta   90.00
_cell.angle_gamma   90.00
#
_symmetry.space_group_name_H-M   'P 1'
#
loop_
_entity.id
_entity.type
_entity.pdbx_description
1 polymer ?
#
loop_
_entity_poly.entity_id
_entity_poly.type
_entity_poly.pdbx_seq_one_letter_code
_entity_poly.pdbx_strand_id
1 'polypeptide(L)'
;MKWKKRAKQTLAMALTLVMVVSLNVPVVAFGEETISGPSETQATEDISTFGNSPARTWQEVVTEQPDGFQSDASTVTISTPQGLAWFGKRINEGQSYAGFTITITANLDMSSYEWFPIDAKDGQLASTTINGSGCSISNLRIVDTLYAGGYEGYYAAFIGRTSGHPLAISNITFSGANIAPNYYDGVQFAVANNASSCAVLVGMSQGSLTLENVSVENSTIVAATKHGAYVGQNQANVTMTGCSVIGCTVQGEYNYASVIGYSNGKENNNGEKISIEAPGGITLVGNKLVFKEMSQDFDVFVGASGLVDYATPVYGLTGGKLYATGADFYTTDDGATTFLLDSVSYPVERCAVGFEASTGDVYYPSLQDAITAAASGQTITLQSDVTIASPTTIDKSLTIDLNGHKIINSVENDHAFNITAPNVTFTVNGTAENSGMTIPDTNTTSKGLIYVAESGSGSTVALNGGTYVGETTGNDKSGNSLLVSTPVDKQMTVNMNLTDVTATSNKFIAYSDIRDGNGSLNIVVTGGSYSSTDGPTFGFGGLKQSSTVSFSGTGVTAASNNGYVIQIYSPVATFENCTFSNTGSSTDKAPTTTVAVSGGGLADIISGTYTSNHHGLYVYNSGGTLNVKGGTISGEEAAIKADALGSAVSIVNISAGTITGNLVPDEKSKFVITGGSFSVDPSKYVPEDYVATPQSGGTWIVAQREAATIAFDSNGGTSVAPITGKAGLTIDDRTLPEKPSRNGYTFLGWVDAQGNKVSELPATFPAGTTTYFATWEAVVQTDPGTSMHVQVTQVADEPDQPKPVVTEEAVQAAVSSAQSALETIKQGGTPKGMSADKAKEIRDAVNNLPADGSVKVIVSVNAEQRSDEHVTGTDKTSIGSVMTDDETVVYFDLNVSMTVQVLDHDGNPKASIDNVPLSVVDEPLLIEIHVDPELIKNKAVRIAHVHNGVTEIIQPESIDRETGVIRVYASAFSTYALLTSSNVTVTFESNGGSAVAAQSVPFGSVATRPADPTRSGYVFAGWYSDQGLTRAFDFATPLDTSITLYAKWSGQSGSSDASGLANTGDAVGQSVVPLVIAGVLAGTIALCAAITLSARRRKL
;
A
#
# COMPACT_ATOMS: atom_id res chain seq x y z
N MET A 1 -11.01 15.84 -14.52
CA MET A 1 -11.61 16.22 -13.20
C MET A 1 -10.56 16.00 -12.11
N LYS A 2 -10.64 16.69 -10.97
CA LYS A 2 -9.76 16.51 -9.78
C LYS A 2 -10.61 16.26 -8.52
N TRP A 3 -9.94 15.96 -7.40
CA TRP A 3 -10.46 15.78 -6.02
C TRP A 3 -11.10 14.43 -5.64
N LYS A 4 -10.39 13.67 -4.79
CA LYS A 4 -10.83 13.39 -3.41
C LYS A 4 -9.68 12.82 -2.55
N LYS A 5 -9.06 13.66 -1.70
CA LYS A 5 -8.19 13.24 -0.59
C LYS A 5 -8.16 14.33 0.49
N ARG A 6 -8.44 13.96 1.75
CA ARG A 6 -8.39 14.77 3.00
C ARG A 6 -9.40 15.92 3.21
N ALA A 7 -10.35 15.68 4.11
CA ALA A 7 -10.74 16.58 5.22
C ALA A 7 -10.99 15.65 6.43
N LYS A 8 -10.19 15.65 7.50
CA LYS A 8 -10.09 16.59 8.64
C LYS A 8 -11.31 16.59 9.59
N GLN A 9 -11.02 16.41 10.88
CA GLN A 9 -11.88 16.65 12.05
C GLN A 9 -12.25 18.16 12.14
N THR A 10 -13.16 18.68 13.00
CA THR A 10 -13.37 18.41 14.45
C THR A 10 -14.70 19.05 14.93
N LEU A 11 -15.01 18.93 16.26
CA LEU A 11 -16.08 19.62 17.04
C LEU A 11 -17.52 19.07 16.89
N ALA A 12 -18.40 19.06 17.91
CA ALA A 12 -18.27 19.43 19.34
C ALA A 12 -19.37 18.83 20.28
N MET A 13 -18.98 18.45 21.51
CA MET A 13 -19.72 18.56 22.81
C MET A 13 -21.07 17.77 22.98
N ALA A 14 -21.64 17.55 24.18
CA ALA A 14 -21.44 18.15 25.51
C ALA A 14 -21.80 17.22 26.73
N LEU A 15 -21.10 17.41 27.87
CA LEU A 15 -21.52 17.24 29.30
C LEU A 15 -22.08 15.85 29.79
N THR A 16 -22.00 15.37 31.05
CA THR A 16 -21.60 15.81 32.44
C THR A 16 -21.47 14.53 33.32
N LEU A 17 -20.91 14.39 34.55
CA LEU A 17 -19.99 15.10 35.48
C LEU A 17 -19.73 14.17 36.72
N VAL A 18 -18.83 14.51 37.67
CA VAL A 18 -18.66 13.96 39.07
C VAL A 18 -18.10 12.52 39.20
N MET A 19 -17.08 12.17 40.01
CA MET A 19 -16.04 12.84 40.84
C MET A 19 -14.87 11.81 41.11
N VAL A 20 -13.57 12.14 41.01
CA VAL A 20 -12.63 12.66 42.07
C VAL A 20 -12.30 11.62 43.18
N VAL A 21 -11.05 11.29 43.57
CA VAL A 21 -9.68 11.67 43.10
C VAL A 21 -8.60 10.68 43.60
N SER A 22 -7.46 10.55 42.89
CA SER A 22 -6.05 10.36 43.39
C SER A 22 -5.19 9.50 42.42
N LEU A 23 -3.92 9.78 42.10
CA LEU A 23 -3.11 11.02 42.06
C LEU A 23 -1.78 10.71 41.29
N ASN A 24 -1.25 11.67 40.50
CA ASN A 24 0.13 11.82 39.95
C ASN A 24 0.92 10.59 39.38
N VAL A 25 1.42 10.48 38.13
CA VAL A 25 1.95 11.44 37.10
C VAL A 25 3.28 12.10 37.54
N PRO A 26 4.37 12.25 36.72
CA PRO A 26 4.51 12.17 35.25
C PRO A 26 5.69 11.31 34.68
N VAL A 27 5.80 11.32 33.34
CA VAL A 27 7.02 11.05 32.54
C VAL A 27 7.75 12.38 32.25
N VAL A 28 9.08 12.38 32.13
CA VAL A 28 9.88 13.49 31.55
C VAL A 28 10.83 12.93 30.48
N ALA A 29 11.17 13.75 29.48
CA ALA A 29 11.92 13.36 28.28
C ALA A 29 13.37 13.90 28.27
N PHE A 30 14.12 13.53 27.22
CA PHE A 30 15.51 13.93 26.96
C PHE A 30 15.71 15.45 26.82
N GLY A 31 16.91 15.88 27.20
CA GLY A 31 17.56 17.11 26.74
C GLY A 31 19.06 16.85 26.59
N GLU A 32 19.71 17.52 25.64
CA GLU A 32 21.17 17.42 25.40
C GLU A 32 21.93 18.36 26.34
N GLU A 33 23.08 17.94 26.88
CA GLU A 33 24.10 18.88 27.37
C GLU A 33 25.52 18.29 27.29
N THR A 34 26.53 19.16 27.27
CA THR A 34 27.92 18.83 26.91
C THR A 34 28.74 18.26 28.06
N ILE A 35 29.49 17.17 27.80
CA ILE A 35 30.44 16.60 28.78
C ILE A 35 31.78 17.35 28.72
N SER A 36 32.10 18.06 29.79
CA SER A 36 33.48 18.41 30.17
C SER A 36 34.13 17.25 30.95
N GLY A 37 35.45 17.08 30.83
CA GLY A 37 36.18 15.97 31.47
C GLY A 37 36.06 15.94 33.01
N PRO A 38 36.18 14.74 33.63
CA PRO A 38 35.95 14.55 35.07
C PRO A 38 37.12 15.05 35.92
N SER A 39 36.80 15.44 37.16
CA SER A 39 37.75 15.78 38.22
C SER A 39 37.72 14.74 39.35
N GLU A 40 38.86 14.52 40.00
CA GLU A 40 39.05 13.55 41.09
C GLU A 40 38.17 13.86 42.32
N THR A 41 37.09 13.11 42.58
CA THR A 41 36.46 13.07 43.94
C THR A 41 35.46 11.94 44.24
N GLN A 42 34.82 11.28 43.27
CA GLN A 42 33.68 10.37 43.52
C GLN A 42 34.06 8.91 43.86
N ALA A 43 34.88 8.68 44.89
CA ALA A 43 35.36 7.34 45.25
C ALA A 43 34.69 6.69 46.50
N THR A 44 33.72 7.36 47.15
CA THR A 44 33.41 7.07 48.58
C THR A 44 31.93 6.89 48.98
N GLU A 45 30.94 6.98 48.09
CA GLU A 45 29.50 6.92 48.52
C GLU A 45 28.82 5.52 48.40
N ASP A 46 29.28 4.64 47.50
CA ASP A 46 28.55 3.41 47.13
C ASP A 46 28.56 2.26 48.16
N ILE A 47 29.42 2.32 49.17
CA ILE A 47 29.49 1.30 50.26
C ILE A 47 28.18 1.26 51.07
N SER A 48 27.35 2.31 50.99
CA SER A 48 26.07 2.43 51.70
C SER A 48 24.95 1.51 51.19
N THR A 49 25.13 0.82 50.06
CA THR A 49 24.09 0.03 49.38
C THR A 49 23.87 -1.39 49.93
N PHE A 50 24.78 -1.91 50.75
CA PHE A 50 24.70 -3.27 51.31
C PHE A 50 23.67 -3.37 52.45
N GLY A 51 22.42 -3.64 52.10
CA GLY A 51 21.25 -3.58 53.00
C GLY A 51 21.38 -4.35 54.34
N ASN A 52 21.12 -3.65 55.44
CA ASN A 52 21.16 -4.17 56.80
C ASN A 52 19.90 -4.97 57.19
N SER A 53 19.90 -6.29 56.96
CA SER A 53 19.04 -7.26 57.67
C SER A 53 19.56 -8.71 57.50
N PRO A 54 19.18 -9.64 58.41
CA PRO A 54 20.06 -10.75 58.75
C PRO A 54 19.90 -11.98 57.84
N ALA A 55 20.84 -12.13 56.91
CA ALA A 55 21.32 -13.47 56.58
C ALA A 55 21.92 -14.07 57.87
N ARG A 56 21.49 -15.27 58.26
CA ARG A 56 22.16 -15.99 59.35
C ARG A 56 23.35 -16.75 58.78
N THR A 57 24.42 -16.88 59.55
CA THR A 57 25.49 -17.82 59.20
C THR A 57 24.90 -19.23 59.18
N TRP A 58 25.25 -20.03 58.17
CA TRP A 58 24.70 -21.40 58.04
C TRP A 58 24.99 -22.30 59.25
N GLN A 59 25.95 -21.92 60.10
CA GLN A 59 26.30 -22.56 61.37
C GLN A 59 25.08 -22.65 62.30
N GLU A 60 24.25 -21.59 62.36
CA GLU A 60 23.04 -21.51 63.17
C GLU A 60 21.82 -22.24 62.57
N VAL A 61 21.73 -22.29 61.23
CA VAL A 61 20.47 -22.61 60.54
C VAL A 61 20.28 -24.09 60.28
N VAL A 62 21.36 -24.81 59.94
CA VAL A 62 21.27 -26.22 59.53
C VAL A 62 21.77 -27.13 60.66
N THR A 63 20.84 -27.73 61.40
CA THR A 63 21.11 -28.56 62.58
C THR A 63 21.12 -30.06 62.32
N GLU A 64 20.52 -30.50 61.21
CA GLU A 64 20.43 -31.89 60.77
C GLU A 64 20.64 -32.00 59.26
N GLN A 65 20.91 -33.20 58.74
CA GLN A 65 21.18 -33.42 57.32
C GLN A 65 19.91 -33.19 56.47
N PRO A 66 19.91 -32.27 55.50
CA PRO A 66 18.77 -32.02 54.62
C PRO A 66 18.70 -33.03 53.47
N ASP A 67 17.50 -33.30 52.95
CA ASP A 67 17.25 -34.24 51.83
C ASP A 67 18.09 -33.96 50.58
N GLY A 68 18.40 -32.69 50.33
CA GLY A 68 19.23 -32.22 49.21
C GLY A 68 20.74 -32.32 49.43
N PHE A 69 21.18 -33.09 50.42
CA PHE A 69 22.57 -33.51 50.61
C PHE A 69 22.63 -35.04 50.76
N GLN A 70 23.37 -35.69 49.86
CA GLN A 70 23.67 -37.12 49.93
C GLN A 70 25.19 -37.33 49.83
N SER A 71 25.73 -38.28 50.60
CA SER A 71 27.16 -38.63 50.60
C SER A 71 27.30 -40.14 50.63
N ASP A 72 28.17 -40.69 49.79
CA ASP A 72 28.59 -42.09 49.84
C ASP A 72 30.05 -42.19 50.33
N ALA A 73 30.77 -43.25 49.94
CA ALA A 73 32.16 -43.50 50.30
C ALA A 73 33.20 -42.65 49.55
N SER A 74 32.83 -42.03 48.42
CA SER A 74 33.72 -41.20 47.58
C SER A 74 32.99 -40.11 46.76
N THR A 75 31.67 -40.00 46.83
CA THR A 75 30.91 -38.92 46.17
C THR A 75 29.99 -38.18 47.14
N VAL A 76 29.69 -36.93 46.80
CA VAL A 76 28.64 -36.11 47.43
C VAL A 76 27.74 -35.57 46.34
N THR A 77 26.43 -35.66 46.50
CA THR A 77 25.43 -35.04 45.61
C THR A 77 24.70 -33.94 46.35
N ILE A 78 24.63 -32.75 45.75
CA ILE A 78 23.98 -31.56 46.30
C ILE A 78 22.90 -31.07 45.33
N SER A 79 21.69 -30.84 45.84
CA SER A 79 20.53 -30.40 45.03
C SER A 79 19.70 -29.28 45.68
N THR A 80 20.07 -28.80 46.87
CA THR A 80 19.42 -27.65 47.53
C THR A 80 20.43 -26.70 48.19
N PRO A 81 20.08 -25.41 48.36
CA PRO A 81 20.90 -24.46 49.13
C PRO A 81 21.17 -24.92 50.57
N GLN A 82 20.18 -25.57 51.20
CA GLN A 82 20.32 -26.23 52.51
C GLN A 82 21.43 -27.28 52.47
N GLY A 83 21.50 -28.09 51.40
CA GLY A 83 22.52 -29.12 51.23
C GLY A 83 23.92 -28.56 51.03
N LEU A 84 24.05 -27.45 50.31
CA LEU A 84 25.34 -26.75 50.16
C LEU A 84 25.81 -26.10 51.47
N ALA A 85 24.88 -25.49 52.22
CA ALA A 85 25.11 -24.97 53.56
C ALA A 85 25.52 -26.08 54.55
N TRP A 86 24.89 -27.25 54.50
CA TRP A 86 25.28 -28.42 55.29
C TRP A 86 26.67 -28.94 54.91
N PHE A 87 27.00 -29.04 53.62
CA PHE A 87 28.33 -29.44 53.15
C PHE A 87 29.43 -28.53 53.71
N GLY A 88 29.26 -27.20 53.58
CA GLY A 88 30.21 -26.23 54.13
C GLY A 88 30.32 -26.28 55.66
N LYS A 89 29.22 -26.62 56.36
CA LYS A 89 29.23 -26.86 57.80
C LYS A 89 30.08 -28.06 58.19
N ARG A 90 29.85 -29.21 57.56
CA ARG A 90 30.59 -30.44 57.86
C ARG A 90 32.09 -30.24 57.65
N ILE A 91 32.50 -29.58 56.56
CA ILE A 91 33.91 -29.23 56.28
C ILE A 91 34.50 -28.41 57.43
N ASN A 92 33.89 -27.27 57.77
CA ASN A 92 34.43 -26.35 58.78
C ASN A 92 34.34 -26.88 60.23
N GLU A 93 33.53 -27.91 60.49
CA GLU A 93 33.54 -28.75 61.70
C GLU A 93 34.69 -29.77 61.74
N GLY A 94 35.41 -29.97 60.63
CA GLY A 94 36.56 -30.88 60.50
C GLY A 94 36.32 -32.15 59.67
N GLN A 95 35.18 -32.28 58.98
CA GLN A 95 34.95 -33.41 58.06
C GLN A 95 35.81 -33.25 56.79
N SER A 96 36.74 -34.17 56.59
CA SER A 96 37.45 -34.29 55.31
C SER A 96 36.56 -34.97 54.25
N TYR A 97 36.67 -34.46 53.02
CA TYR A 97 36.16 -35.03 51.78
C TYR A 97 37.31 -35.17 50.75
N ALA A 98 38.54 -35.39 51.23
CA ALA A 98 39.72 -35.49 50.40
C ALA A 98 39.59 -36.65 49.39
N GLY A 99 39.81 -36.35 48.10
CA GLY A 99 39.65 -37.29 46.99
C GLY A 99 38.21 -37.58 46.56
N PHE A 100 37.20 -36.89 47.10
CA PHE A 100 35.79 -37.08 46.69
C PHE A 100 35.46 -36.37 45.37
N THR A 101 34.38 -36.83 44.72
CA THR A 101 33.69 -36.08 43.67
C THR A 101 32.40 -35.47 44.21
N ILE A 102 32.36 -34.14 44.29
CA ILE A 102 31.20 -33.36 44.70
C ILE A 102 30.44 -32.96 43.43
N THR A 103 29.16 -33.35 43.34
CA THR A 103 28.32 -33.09 42.16
C THR A 103 27.13 -32.24 42.57
N ILE A 104 27.01 -31.04 41.99
CA ILE A 104 25.80 -30.22 42.09
C ILE A 104 24.87 -30.61 40.94
N THR A 105 23.58 -30.72 41.24
CA THR A 105 22.56 -31.31 40.34
C THR A 105 21.31 -30.44 40.15
N ALA A 106 21.30 -29.25 40.76
CA ALA A 106 20.27 -28.23 40.59
C ALA A 106 20.89 -26.83 40.79
N ASN A 107 20.22 -25.78 40.32
CA ASN A 107 20.64 -24.40 40.56
C ASN A 107 20.37 -24.01 42.02
N LEU A 108 21.34 -23.38 42.67
CA LEU A 108 21.34 -23.15 44.12
C LEU A 108 21.36 -21.65 44.44
N ASP A 109 20.22 -21.10 44.85
CA ASP A 109 20.16 -19.72 45.36
C ASP A 109 20.60 -19.64 46.83
N MET A 110 21.71 -18.96 47.07
CA MET A 110 22.31 -18.79 48.39
C MET A 110 21.87 -17.50 49.11
N SER A 111 20.96 -16.71 48.52
CA SER A 111 20.44 -15.43 49.06
C SER A 111 19.99 -15.47 50.53
N SER A 112 19.55 -16.64 51.01
CA SER A 112 19.06 -16.86 52.38
C SER A 112 20.15 -17.20 53.42
N TYR A 113 21.42 -17.33 53.01
CA TYR A 113 22.52 -17.78 53.85
C TYR A 113 23.70 -16.82 53.75
N GLU A 114 24.32 -16.48 54.88
CA GLU A 114 25.66 -15.92 54.83
C GLU A 114 26.67 -17.06 54.69
N TRP A 115 27.42 -17.03 53.59
CA TRP A 115 28.46 -18.01 53.33
C TRP A 115 29.74 -17.64 54.09
N PHE A 116 30.43 -18.67 54.56
CA PHE A 116 31.67 -18.56 55.29
C PHE A 116 32.64 -19.55 54.63
N PRO A 117 33.86 -19.13 54.25
CA PRO A 117 34.75 -19.92 53.39
C PRO A 117 34.97 -21.36 53.89
N ILE A 118 34.92 -22.33 52.97
CA ILE A 118 35.15 -23.75 53.28
C ILE A 118 36.63 -24.12 53.05
N ASP A 119 37.12 -25.15 53.73
CA ASP A 119 38.54 -25.55 53.73
C ASP A 119 39.50 -24.41 54.12
N ALA A 120 39.12 -23.62 55.13
CA ALA A 120 40.00 -22.62 55.75
C ALA A 120 40.96 -23.25 56.79
N LYS A 121 40.82 -24.54 57.09
CA LYS A 121 41.47 -25.27 58.21
C LYS A 121 42.20 -26.54 57.73
N ASP A 122 43.10 -26.36 56.76
CA ASP A 122 44.08 -27.34 56.28
C ASP A 122 43.55 -28.62 55.60
N GLY A 123 43.20 -28.52 54.31
CA GLY A 123 43.23 -29.63 53.35
C GLY A 123 42.03 -30.57 53.36
N GLN A 124 40.88 -30.11 53.85
CA GLN A 124 39.64 -30.88 53.92
C GLN A 124 39.08 -31.24 52.53
N LEU A 125 39.43 -30.48 51.48
CA LEU A 125 39.12 -30.72 50.07
C LEU A 125 40.35 -31.13 49.24
N ALA A 126 41.39 -31.69 49.87
CA ALA A 126 42.60 -32.14 49.18
C ALA A 126 42.30 -33.18 48.09
N SER A 127 42.71 -32.91 46.84
CA SER A 127 42.47 -33.77 45.67
C SER A 127 40.99 -33.97 45.31
N THR A 128 40.08 -33.11 45.80
CA THR A 128 38.64 -33.17 45.50
C THR A 128 38.34 -32.63 44.10
N THR A 129 37.28 -33.15 43.47
CA THR A 129 36.70 -32.60 42.24
C THR A 129 35.29 -32.06 42.54
N ILE A 130 34.99 -30.84 42.11
CA ILE A 130 33.66 -30.22 42.23
C ILE A 130 33.10 -30.00 40.82
N ASN A 131 32.03 -30.72 40.46
CA ASN A 131 31.37 -30.60 39.17
C ASN A 131 29.96 -30.00 39.33
N GLY A 132 29.68 -28.88 38.65
CA GLY A 132 28.38 -28.23 38.67
C GLY A 132 27.32 -28.87 37.79
N SER A 133 27.69 -29.82 36.91
CA SER A 133 26.78 -30.43 35.93
C SER A 133 26.10 -29.43 34.97
N GLY A 134 26.65 -28.22 34.81
CA GLY A 134 26.03 -27.11 34.09
C GLY A 134 25.04 -26.26 34.92
N CYS A 135 24.94 -26.51 36.23
CA CYS A 135 24.10 -25.74 37.15
C CYS A 135 24.79 -24.46 37.63
N SER A 136 24.02 -23.58 38.26
CA SER A 136 24.52 -22.34 38.87
C SER A 136 24.46 -22.33 40.41
N ILE A 137 25.35 -21.55 41.03
CA ILE A 137 25.23 -21.05 42.41
C ILE A 137 24.99 -19.54 42.31
N SER A 138 23.86 -19.05 42.81
CA SER A 138 23.50 -17.62 42.74
C SER A 138 23.50 -16.93 44.10
N ASN A 139 23.72 -15.61 44.09
CA ASN A 139 23.57 -14.72 45.25
C ASN A 139 24.41 -15.11 46.48
N LEU A 140 25.61 -15.67 46.24
CA LEU A 140 26.55 -16.07 47.29
C LEU A 140 27.07 -14.84 48.05
N ARG A 141 26.61 -14.62 49.28
CA ARG A 141 27.01 -13.47 50.13
C ARG A 141 28.10 -13.85 51.14
N ILE A 142 29.17 -13.07 51.21
CA ILE A 142 30.24 -13.18 52.20
C ILE A 142 30.56 -11.78 52.75
N VAL A 143 30.25 -11.49 54.02
CA VAL A 143 30.53 -10.18 54.63
C VAL A 143 31.21 -10.24 56.01
N ASP A 144 31.18 -11.37 56.73
CA ASP A 144 32.05 -11.63 57.88
C ASP A 144 32.97 -12.85 57.65
N THR A 145 34.23 -12.72 58.06
CA THR A 145 35.27 -13.77 58.01
C THR A 145 35.86 -14.10 59.39
N LEU A 146 35.38 -13.48 60.47
CA LEU A 146 35.84 -13.72 61.83
C LEU A 146 35.28 -15.04 62.38
N TYR A 147 36.01 -16.14 62.15
CA TYR A 147 35.70 -17.41 62.80
C TYR A 147 35.89 -17.30 64.32
N ALA A 148 34.88 -17.68 65.10
CA ALA A 148 34.86 -17.62 66.57
C ALA A 148 35.81 -18.61 67.29
N GLY A 149 36.90 -19.00 66.61
CA GLY A 149 37.91 -19.99 67.06
C GLY A 149 39.35 -19.52 66.91
N GLY A 150 39.61 -18.22 66.73
CA GLY A 150 40.95 -17.63 66.94
C GLY A 150 42.00 -17.88 65.86
N TYR A 151 41.60 -18.14 64.62
CA TYR A 151 42.49 -18.11 63.45
C TYR A 151 42.22 -16.86 62.61
N GLU A 152 43.28 -16.08 62.33
CA GLU A 152 43.23 -14.86 61.53
C GLU A 152 43.14 -15.20 60.03
N GLY A 153 41.98 -15.72 59.60
CA GLY A 153 41.74 -16.30 58.28
C GLY A 153 41.21 -15.30 57.23
N TYR A 154 42.07 -14.41 56.74
CA TYR A 154 41.72 -13.32 55.81
C TYR A 154 41.43 -13.77 54.34
N TYR A 155 40.60 -14.79 54.12
CA TYR A 155 40.39 -15.43 52.80
C TYR A 155 38.91 -15.49 52.37
N ALA A 156 38.33 -14.36 51.94
CA ALA A 156 36.91 -14.25 51.60
C ALA A 156 36.58 -14.82 50.20
N ALA A 157 36.13 -16.07 50.15
CA ALA A 157 35.72 -16.75 48.92
C ALA A 157 34.80 -17.96 49.19
N PHE A 158 34.28 -18.60 48.14
CA PHE A 158 33.58 -19.87 48.25
C PHE A 158 34.44 -20.91 49.00
N ILE A 159 35.69 -21.11 48.57
CA ILE A 159 36.72 -21.92 49.22
C ILE A 159 37.83 -21.01 49.75
N GLY A 160 38.20 -21.15 51.02
CA GLY A 160 39.22 -20.32 51.67
C GLY A 160 40.62 -20.54 51.09
N ARG A 161 41.20 -21.74 51.26
CA ARG A 161 42.61 -21.99 50.98
C ARG A 161 42.91 -23.44 50.57
N THR A 162 43.46 -23.68 49.36
CA THR A 162 43.75 -25.05 48.88
C THR A 162 44.92 -25.76 49.58
N SER A 163 45.59 -25.07 50.52
CA SER A 163 46.49 -25.65 51.54
C SER A 163 47.64 -26.53 51.05
N GLY A 164 48.04 -26.42 49.77
CA GLY A 164 49.12 -27.19 49.15
C GLY A 164 48.66 -28.40 48.33
N HIS A 165 47.35 -28.71 48.32
CA HIS A 165 46.78 -29.86 47.63
C HIS A 165 46.06 -29.49 46.32
N PRO A 166 46.03 -30.39 45.32
CA PRO A 166 45.34 -30.11 44.07
C PRO A 166 43.82 -30.03 44.27
N LEU A 167 43.14 -29.23 43.45
CA LEU A 167 41.69 -29.07 43.45
C LEU A 167 41.20 -28.90 42.00
N ALA A 168 40.08 -29.54 41.64
CA ALA A 168 39.44 -29.35 40.34
C ALA A 168 38.00 -28.82 40.51
N ILE A 169 37.62 -27.82 39.71
CA ILE A 169 36.25 -27.29 39.65
C ILE A 169 35.83 -27.24 38.17
N SER A 170 34.65 -27.76 37.82
CA SER A 170 34.18 -27.76 36.43
C SER A 170 32.68 -27.59 36.24
N ASN A 171 32.30 -27.12 35.05
CA ASN A 171 30.93 -27.02 34.53
C ASN A 171 29.95 -26.36 35.51
N ILE A 172 30.28 -25.15 35.99
CA ILE A 172 29.48 -24.43 37.00
C ILE A 172 29.49 -22.91 36.77
N THR A 173 28.35 -22.25 36.99
CA THR A 173 28.26 -20.78 36.93
C THR A 173 28.01 -20.19 38.32
N PHE A 174 28.89 -19.32 38.79
CA PHE A 174 28.61 -18.45 39.94
C PHE A 174 27.99 -17.13 39.42
N SER A 175 26.81 -16.74 39.91
CA SER A 175 26.11 -15.55 39.41
C SER A 175 25.59 -14.65 40.53
N GLY A 176 25.81 -13.34 40.46
CA GLY A 176 25.36 -12.40 41.51
C GLY A 176 26.04 -12.59 42.87
N ALA A 177 27.24 -13.18 42.93
CA ALA A 177 27.98 -13.30 44.17
C ALA A 177 28.38 -11.91 44.71
N ASN A 178 28.36 -11.73 46.03
CA ASN A 178 28.62 -10.46 46.69
C ASN A 178 29.57 -10.67 47.87
N ILE A 179 30.82 -10.21 47.70
CA ILE A 179 31.94 -10.50 48.59
C ILE A 179 32.52 -9.17 49.07
N ALA A 180 32.13 -8.77 50.27
CA ALA A 180 32.51 -7.51 50.89
C ALA A 180 32.83 -7.74 52.39
N PRO A 181 33.95 -8.39 52.73
CA PRO A 181 34.35 -8.62 54.12
C PRO A 181 34.48 -7.30 54.89
N ASN A 182 33.73 -7.16 55.98
CA ASN A 182 33.53 -5.89 56.68
C ASN A 182 34.83 -5.26 57.18
N TYR A 183 35.07 -4.02 56.76
CA TYR A 183 36.09 -3.14 57.32
C TYR A 183 35.57 -2.55 58.63
N TYR A 184 36.10 -3.01 59.77
CA TYR A 184 35.55 -2.63 61.09
C TYR A 184 35.88 -1.19 61.49
N ASP A 185 34.85 -0.35 61.39
CA ASP A 185 34.58 0.88 62.16
C ASP A 185 35.73 1.89 62.37
N GLY A 186 35.81 2.87 61.46
CA GLY A 186 36.21 4.25 61.77
C GLY A 186 37.68 4.55 62.12
N VAL A 187 38.52 3.54 62.37
CA VAL A 187 39.94 3.72 62.74
C VAL A 187 40.85 3.29 61.60
N GLN A 188 41.72 4.21 61.15
CA GLN A 188 42.83 3.85 60.26
C GLN A 188 43.81 2.90 60.97
N PHE A 189 43.67 1.59 60.75
CA PHE A 189 44.76 0.65 61.00
C PHE A 189 45.80 0.76 59.89
N ALA A 190 46.68 1.75 60.05
CA ALA A 190 47.79 2.00 59.17
C ALA A 190 48.68 0.76 59.00
N VAL A 191 48.95 0.40 57.74
CA VAL A 191 50.01 -0.54 57.33
C VAL A 191 49.82 -2.01 57.77
N ALA A 192 48.63 -2.57 57.57
CA ALA A 192 48.39 -4.03 57.60
C ALA A 192 48.52 -4.67 56.20
N ASN A 193 49.62 -4.37 55.47
CA ASN A 193 49.82 -4.57 54.02
C ASN A 193 49.76 -6.02 53.45
N ASN A 194 49.20 -7.02 54.14
CA ASN A 194 49.59 -8.43 53.87
C ASN A 194 48.51 -9.51 53.73
N ALA A 195 47.24 -9.33 54.13
CA ALA A 195 46.39 -10.50 54.41
C ALA A 195 45.19 -10.74 53.47
N SER A 196 44.23 -9.80 53.40
CA SER A 196 42.92 -10.01 52.76
C SER A 196 42.99 -10.40 51.28
N SER A 197 42.65 -11.66 50.99
CA SER A 197 42.63 -12.25 49.65
C SER A 197 41.22 -12.73 49.30
N CYS A 198 40.56 -12.06 48.34
CA CYS A 198 39.13 -12.19 48.11
C CYS A 198 38.81 -12.59 46.66
N ALA A 199 37.92 -13.56 46.46
CA ALA A 199 37.51 -14.01 45.12
C ALA A 199 36.20 -14.79 45.15
N VAL A 200 35.55 -15.02 44.00
CA VAL A 200 34.31 -15.83 44.00
C VAL A 200 34.60 -17.30 44.33
N LEU A 201 35.64 -17.90 43.72
CA LEU A 201 35.93 -19.33 43.90
C LEU A 201 36.92 -19.63 45.03
N VAL A 202 38.14 -19.10 44.99
CA VAL A 202 39.24 -19.50 45.90
C VAL A 202 39.97 -18.29 46.48
N GLY A 203 39.97 -18.13 47.81
CA GLY A 203 40.64 -17.02 48.48
C GLY A 203 42.16 -17.07 48.28
N MET A 204 42.75 -18.25 48.52
CA MET A 204 44.19 -18.49 48.38
C MET A 204 44.51 -19.85 47.75
N SER A 205 45.10 -19.84 46.55
CA SER A 205 45.60 -21.03 45.86
C SER A 205 47.03 -21.35 46.29
N GLN A 206 47.26 -22.53 46.91
CA GLN A 206 48.58 -23.03 47.33
C GLN A 206 48.91 -24.43 46.81
N GLY A 207 47.92 -25.23 46.41
CA GLY A 207 48.10 -26.40 45.55
C GLY A 207 47.41 -26.17 44.20
N SER A 208 47.76 -26.98 43.20
CA SER A 208 47.38 -26.72 41.80
C SER A 208 45.87 -26.75 41.56
N LEU A 209 45.33 -25.67 40.98
CA LEU A 209 43.90 -25.51 40.71
C LEU A 209 43.60 -25.74 39.23
N THR A 210 42.63 -26.60 38.91
CA THR A 210 42.13 -26.80 37.54
C THR A 210 40.69 -26.30 37.43
N LEU A 211 40.42 -25.45 36.44
CA LEU A 211 39.12 -24.87 36.16
C LEU A 211 38.70 -25.20 34.71
N GLU A 212 37.56 -25.85 34.53
CA GLU A 212 37.05 -26.26 33.21
C GLU A 212 35.58 -25.89 33.03
N ASN A 213 35.25 -25.04 32.04
CA ASN A 213 33.88 -24.56 31.79
C ASN A 213 33.24 -23.92 33.04
N VAL A 214 33.99 -23.09 33.74
CA VAL A 214 33.51 -22.36 34.92
C VAL A 214 33.26 -20.89 34.56
N SER A 215 32.14 -20.33 35.00
CA SER A 215 31.77 -18.93 34.73
C SER A 215 31.54 -18.15 36.01
N VAL A 216 31.91 -16.87 35.99
CA VAL A 216 31.62 -15.90 37.07
C VAL A 216 30.88 -14.71 36.46
N GLU A 217 29.64 -14.48 36.91
CA GLU A 217 28.69 -13.58 36.26
C GLU A 217 28.09 -12.57 37.25
N ASN A 218 27.89 -11.34 36.82
CA ASN A 218 27.15 -10.28 37.52
C ASN A 218 27.51 -10.09 39.01
N SER A 219 28.77 -10.37 39.38
CA SER A 219 29.21 -10.51 40.77
C SER A 219 30.05 -9.31 41.24
N THR A 220 29.91 -8.94 42.51
CA THR A 220 30.60 -7.80 43.13
C THR A 220 31.61 -8.27 44.17
N ILE A 221 32.85 -7.78 44.08
CA ILE A 221 33.94 -8.03 45.04
C ILE A 221 34.46 -6.69 45.54
N VAL A 222 34.48 -6.47 46.86
CA VAL A 222 35.02 -5.26 47.52
C VAL A 222 36.12 -5.69 48.48
N ALA A 223 37.38 -5.37 48.17
CA ALA A 223 38.54 -5.89 48.88
C ALA A 223 39.80 -5.03 48.70
N ALA A 224 40.38 -4.57 49.82
CA ALA A 224 41.46 -3.59 49.85
C ALA A 224 42.71 -3.98 49.03
N THR A 225 43.33 -5.14 49.30
CA THR A 225 44.73 -5.42 48.89
C THR A 225 44.94 -6.54 47.87
N LYS A 226 44.17 -7.63 47.93
CA LYS A 226 44.35 -8.80 47.04
C LYS A 226 42.97 -9.32 46.63
N HIS A 227 42.68 -9.24 45.34
CA HIS A 227 41.37 -9.62 44.82
C HIS A 227 41.49 -10.22 43.42
N GLY A 228 40.51 -11.05 43.03
CA GLY A 228 40.35 -11.51 41.67
C GLY A 228 39.05 -12.30 41.46
N ALA A 229 38.60 -12.48 40.22
CA ALA A 229 37.33 -13.15 39.95
C ALA A 229 37.32 -14.62 40.42
N TYR A 230 38.38 -15.38 40.10
CA TYR A 230 38.51 -16.80 40.46
C TYR A 230 39.37 -17.04 41.69
N VAL A 231 40.53 -16.36 41.76
CA VAL A 231 41.52 -16.58 42.82
C VAL A 231 41.96 -15.25 43.43
N GLY A 232 41.95 -15.10 44.75
CA GLY A 232 42.32 -13.85 45.44
C GLY A 232 43.83 -13.64 45.60
N GLN A 233 44.55 -14.71 45.93
CA GLN A 233 46.01 -14.80 45.91
C GLN A 233 46.45 -16.15 45.34
N ASN A 234 47.42 -16.15 44.42
CA ASN A 234 47.99 -17.38 43.85
C ASN A 234 49.43 -17.65 44.31
N GLN A 235 49.72 -18.93 44.59
CA GLN A 235 51.06 -19.46 44.93
C GLN A 235 51.34 -20.83 44.27
N ALA A 236 50.49 -21.31 43.37
CA ALA A 236 50.62 -22.61 42.69
C ALA A 236 50.13 -22.54 41.23
N ASN A 237 50.40 -23.58 40.44
CA ASN A 237 49.91 -23.63 39.05
C ASN A 237 48.37 -23.55 38.98
N VAL A 238 47.84 -22.73 38.07
CA VAL A 238 46.40 -22.65 37.79
C VAL A 238 46.16 -22.96 36.31
N THR A 239 45.39 -24.00 36.02
CA THR A 239 45.04 -24.41 34.66
C THR A 239 43.60 -24.00 34.37
N MET A 240 43.35 -23.30 33.27
CA MET A 240 42.00 -22.83 32.90
C MET A 240 41.65 -23.20 31.45
N THR A 241 40.44 -23.74 31.28
CA THR A 241 39.86 -24.16 30.00
C THR A 241 38.40 -23.69 29.92
N GLY A 242 38.00 -23.01 28.84
CA GLY A 242 36.58 -22.68 28.58
C GLY A 242 35.88 -21.78 29.61
N CYS A 243 36.63 -21.03 30.43
CA CYS A 243 36.09 -20.21 31.52
C CYS A 243 35.70 -18.78 31.08
N SER A 244 34.84 -18.08 31.84
CA SER A 244 34.40 -16.71 31.48
C SER A 244 34.12 -15.77 32.68
N VAL A 245 34.21 -14.46 32.47
CA VAL A 245 33.83 -13.42 33.45
C VAL A 245 32.93 -12.38 32.78
N ILE A 246 31.72 -12.16 33.31
CA ILE A 246 30.69 -11.34 32.65
C ILE A 246 30.02 -10.42 33.67
N GLY A 247 29.83 -9.13 33.38
CA GLY A 247 29.05 -8.20 34.21
C GLY A 247 29.58 -7.97 35.64
N CYS A 248 30.82 -8.36 35.93
CA CYS A 248 31.36 -8.33 37.29
C CYS A 248 31.98 -6.96 37.64
N THR A 249 31.91 -6.60 38.92
CA THR A 249 32.48 -5.38 39.50
C THR A 249 33.51 -5.76 40.58
N VAL A 250 34.72 -5.21 40.51
CA VAL A 250 35.77 -5.43 41.51
C VAL A 250 36.29 -4.07 41.98
N GLN A 251 36.31 -3.87 43.30
CA GLN A 251 36.65 -2.59 43.94
C GLN A 251 37.69 -2.80 45.05
N GLY A 252 38.71 -1.95 45.12
CA GLY A 252 39.78 -2.02 46.13
C GLY A 252 40.63 -0.76 46.17
N GLU A 253 41.52 -0.66 47.17
CA GLU A 253 42.42 0.51 47.33
C GLU A 253 43.59 0.50 46.34
N TYR A 254 43.93 -0.69 45.82
CA TYR A 254 44.96 -0.89 44.80
C TYR A 254 44.31 -1.38 43.50
N ASN A 255 44.61 -0.73 42.38
CA ASN A 255 43.99 -0.97 41.07
C ASN A 255 44.49 -2.27 40.40
N TYR A 256 44.11 -3.43 40.94
CA TYR A 256 44.55 -4.76 40.46
C TYR A 256 43.37 -5.72 40.15
N ALA A 257 42.30 -5.17 39.56
CA ALA A 257 41.16 -5.96 39.10
C ALA A 257 41.62 -7.05 38.10
N SER A 258 41.50 -8.31 38.50
CA SER A 258 42.18 -9.42 37.83
C SER A 258 41.37 -10.71 37.87
N VAL A 259 41.69 -11.65 36.97
CA VAL A 259 41.07 -12.99 36.94
C VAL A 259 41.64 -13.87 38.07
N ILE A 260 42.95 -13.75 38.27
CA ILE A 260 43.77 -14.42 39.27
C ILE A 260 44.59 -13.32 39.94
N GLY A 261 44.32 -13.06 41.21
CA GLY A 261 44.94 -12.01 42.02
C GLY A 261 46.38 -12.31 42.43
N TYR A 262 46.90 -11.41 43.29
CA TYR A 262 48.29 -11.28 43.72
C TYR A 262 49.13 -12.57 43.72
N SER A 263 50.21 -12.58 42.92
CA SER A 263 51.20 -13.67 42.86
C SER A 263 52.47 -13.31 43.64
N ASN A 264 53.12 -14.31 44.24
CA ASN A 264 54.06 -14.08 45.35
C ASN A 264 55.53 -14.35 44.97
N GLY A 265 56.22 -13.34 44.46
CA GLY A 265 57.68 -13.35 44.28
C GLY A 265 58.40 -13.00 45.58
N LYS A 266 59.31 -13.87 46.08
CA LYS A 266 60.15 -13.56 47.23
C LYS A 266 61.50 -13.01 46.80
N GLU A 267 61.73 -11.72 47.06
CA GLU A 267 63.08 -11.14 47.00
C GLU A 267 63.99 -11.77 48.07
N ASN A 268 65.27 -11.95 47.73
CA ASN A 268 66.34 -12.25 48.68
C ASN A 268 67.40 -11.13 48.61
N ASN A 269 67.86 -10.68 49.79
CA ASN A 269 68.66 -9.46 49.93
C ASN A 269 70.13 -9.66 49.49
N ASN A 270 70.40 -9.82 48.19
CA ASN A 270 71.76 -9.82 47.62
C ASN A 270 71.89 -9.31 46.17
N GLY A 271 70.81 -8.81 45.54
CA GLY A 271 70.90 -8.06 44.28
C GLY A 271 71.04 -8.87 42.98
N GLU A 272 70.99 -10.20 43.04
CA GLU A 272 70.85 -11.05 41.85
C GLU A 272 69.37 -11.06 41.40
N LYS A 273 69.09 -10.63 40.16
CA LYS A 273 67.73 -10.69 39.59
C LYS A 273 67.39 -12.16 39.27
N ILE A 274 66.60 -12.78 40.14
CA ILE A 274 66.12 -14.16 39.97
C ILE A 274 65.26 -14.30 38.70
N SER A 275 65.56 -15.30 37.89
CA SER A 275 64.76 -15.76 36.76
C SER A 275 63.45 -16.42 37.21
N ILE A 276 62.40 -16.35 36.38
CA ILE A 276 61.12 -17.01 36.67
C ILE A 276 61.23 -18.53 36.42
N GLU A 277 61.80 -19.25 37.39
CA GLU A 277 61.63 -20.70 37.55
C GLU A 277 60.99 -20.99 38.92
N ALA A 278 59.67 -20.79 39.01
CA ALA A 278 58.86 -21.13 40.17
C ALA A 278 57.52 -21.78 39.74
N PRO A 279 57.01 -22.81 40.45
CA PRO A 279 55.91 -23.67 39.98
C PRO A 279 54.51 -23.07 40.22
N GLY A 280 54.32 -21.81 39.82
CA GLY A 280 53.10 -21.01 40.08
C GLY A 280 52.38 -20.50 38.82
N GLY A 281 52.66 -21.05 37.65
CA GLY A 281 52.24 -20.50 36.36
C GLY A 281 50.75 -20.69 36.03
N ILE A 282 50.19 -19.75 35.29
CA ILE A 282 48.85 -19.88 34.70
C ILE A 282 48.98 -20.57 33.34
N THR A 283 48.28 -21.69 33.14
CA THR A 283 48.25 -22.42 31.86
C THR A 283 46.85 -22.34 31.24
N LEU A 284 46.73 -21.58 30.16
CA LEU A 284 45.50 -21.51 29.35
C LEU A 284 45.53 -22.64 28.32
N VAL A 285 44.56 -23.57 28.39
CA VAL A 285 44.52 -24.75 27.51
C VAL A 285 43.30 -24.70 26.61
N GLY A 286 43.54 -24.73 25.30
CA GLY A 286 42.56 -25.18 24.32
C GLY A 286 41.43 -24.24 23.90
N ASN A 287 41.05 -23.20 24.66
CA ASN A 287 40.06 -22.24 24.18
C ASN A 287 39.99 -20.85 24.87
N LYS A 288 39.25 -19.94 24.22
CA LYS A 288 39.03 -18.50 24.51
C LYS A 288 38.54 -18.26 25.96
N LEU A 289 39.27 -17.46 26.75
CA LEU A 289 38.76 -16.85 27.99
C LEU A 289 37.92 -15.62 27.60
N VAL A 290 36.67 -15.54 28.05
CA VAL A 290 35.72 -14.51 27.60
C VAL A 290 35.44 -13.48 28.70
N PHE A 291 35.69 -12.21 28.39
CA PHE A 291 35.17 -11.05 29.10
C PHE A 291 34.10 -10.40 28.23
N LYS A 292 32.94 -10.00 28.80
CA LYS A 292 31.84 -9.47 27.98
C LYS A 292 31.24 -8.14 28.42
N GLU A 293 31.39 -7.77 29.69
CA GLU A 293 31.01 -6.47 30.26
C GLU A 293 31.72 -6.33 31.61
N MET A 294 32.33 -5.18 31.89
CA MET A 294 32.82 -4.76 33.21
C MET A 294 32.54 -3.25 33.32
N SER A 295 32.12 -2.78 34.48
CA SER A 295 31.37 -1.51 34.63
C SER A 295 32.24 -0.23 34.72
N GLN A 296 33.57 -0.36 34.80
CA GLN A 296 34.54 0.74 34.85
C GLN A 296 35.84 0.33 34.13
N ASP A 297 36.59 1.30 33.62
CA ASP A 297 37.87 1.07 32.94
C ASP A 297 38.94 0.56 33.93
N PHE A 298 39.28 -0.73 33.84
CA PHE A 298 40.31 -1.37 34.68
C PHE A 298 41.34 -2.15 33.84
N ASP A 299 42.61 -1.93 34.14
CA ASP A 299 43.75 -2.68 33.59
C ASP A 299 43.76 -4.12 34.14
N VAL A 300 43.67 -5.12 33.26
CA VAL A 300 43.68 -6.53 33.67
C VAL A 300 45.12 -7.02 33.90
N PHE A 301 45.60 -6.83 35.13
CA PHE A 301 46.91 -7.32 35.56
C PHE A 301 46.95 -8.83 35.78
N VAL A 302 47.99 -9.49 35.27
CA VAL A 302 48.52 -10.73 35.84
C VAL A 302 49.73 -10.33 36.69
N GLY A 303 49.49 -10.12 37.98
CA GLY A 303 50.37 -9.31 38.82
C GLY A 303 51.74 -9.91 39.17
N ALA A 304 52.79 -9.18 38.81
CA ALA A 304 54.11 -9.23 39.42
C ALA A 304 54.64 -7.79 39.57
N SER A 305 55.17 -7.41 40.75
CA SER A 305 55.65 -6.05 41.01
C SER A 305 56.76 -6.02 42.07
N GLY A 306 57.85 -5.31 41.77
CA GLY A 306 58.84 -4.80 42.72
C GLY A 306 58.93 -3.27 42.58
N LEU A 307 59.36 -2.56 43.62
CA LEU A 307 59.22 -1.09 43.70
C LEU A 307 60.29 -0.30 42.92
N VAL A 308 59.87 0.69 42.11
CA VAL A 308 60.55 1.99 41.86
C VAL A 308 59.49 3.06 41.50
N ASP A 309 59.79 4.34 41.75
CA ASP A 309 58.96 5.55 41.56
C ASP A 309 58.49 5.88 40.12
N TYR A 310 57.32 6.55 40.08
CA TYR A 310 56.83 7.52 39.08
C TYR A 310 57.27 7.45 37.60
N ALA A 311 56.53 6.68 36.79
CA ALA A 311 56.01 7.13 35.48
C ALA A 311 54.85 6.23 35.02
N THR A 312 53.72 6.81 34.58
CA THR A 312 52.58 6.04 34.01
C THR A 312 52.87 5.61 32.58
N PRO A 313 52.48 4.38 32.22
CA PRO A 313 51.33 4.25 31.30
C PRO A 313 50.29 3.19 31.73
N VAL A 314 49.13 3.26 31.08
CA VAL A 314 47.93 2.42 31.29
C VAL A 314 47.97 1.16 30.40
N TYR A 315 47.40 0.05 30.85
CA TYR A 315 47.48 -1.29 30.23
C TYR A 315 46.11 -1.91 29.90
N GLY A 316 45.36 -1.30 28.98
CA GLY A 316 44.12 -1.86 28.43
C GLY A 316 44.34 -3.16 27.65
N LEU A 317 43.43 -4.13 27.78
CA LEU A 317 43.50 -5.43 27.09
C LEU A 317 43.33 -5.32 25.57
N THR A 318 44.03 -6.18 24.82
CA THR A 318 43.69 -6.52 23.43
C THR A 318 44.12 -7.96 23.11
N GLY A 319 43.31 -8.69 22.34
CA GLY A 319 43.73 -9.93 21.66
C GLY A 319 43.85 -11.22 22.50
N GLY A 320 43.63 -11.19 23.82
CA GLY A 320 43.50 -12.41 24.65
C GLY A 320 44.77 -13.26 24.78
N LYS A 321 45.96 -12.66 24.62
CA LYS A 321 47.27 -13.29 24.88
C LYS A 321 48.10 -12.40 25.80
N LEU A 322 48.83 -13.04 26.73
CA LEU A 322 49.75 -12.36 27.62
C LEU A 322 51.10 -12.12 26.90
N TYR A 323 51.55 -10.87 26.83
CA TYR A 323 52.85 -10.50 26.28
C TYR A 323 53.71 -9.84 27.36
N ALA A 324 54.83 -10.47 27.70
CA ALA A 324 55.86 -9.88 28.55
C ALA A 324 56.97 -9.28 27.66
N THR A 325 56.94 -7.97 27.43
CA THR A 325 57.96 -7.24 26.66
C THR A 325 58.52 -6.11 27.51
N GLY A 326 59.59 -6.40 28.26
CA GLY A 326 60.14 -5.50 29.28
C GLY A 326 61.45 -5.99 29.90
N ALA A 327 62.36 -6.53 29.08
CA ALA A 327 63.71 -6.89 29.49
C ALA A 327 64.70 -6.38 28.43
N ASP A 328 65.64 -5.50 28.84
CA ASP A 328 66.64 -4.95 27.93
C ASP A 328 67.61 -6.03 27.46
N PHE A 329 67.75 -6.20 26.14
CA PHE A 329 68.67 -7.15 25.55
C PHE A 329 70.11 -6.62 25.59
N TYR A 330 70.96 -7.26 26.39
CA TYR A 330 72.42 -7.20 26.25
C TYR A 330 72.93 -8.51 25.66
N THR A 331 73.69 -8.42 24.57
CA THR A 331 74.37 -9.56 23.92
C THR A 331 75.71 -9.86 24.60
N THR A 332 76.03 -11.14 24.80
CA THR A 332 77.38 -11.61 25.17
C THR A 332 78.04 -12.36 24.02
N ASP A 333 79.38 -12.38 24.01
CA ASP A 333 80.21 -12.90 22.92
C ASP A 333 80.38 -14.44 22.92
N ASP A 334 79.27 -15.19 22.94
CA ASP A 334 79.26 -16.66 22.88
C ASP A 334 78.31 -17.19 21.77
N GLY A 335 78.81 -17.30 20.54
CA GLY A 335 77.99 -17.71 19.38
C GLY A 335 77.54 -19.18 19.39
N ALA A 336 76.39 -19.47 20.00
CA ALA A 336 75.75 -20.80 20.00
C ALA A 336 74.21 -20.73 19.96
N THR A 337 73.65 -20.26 18.85
CA THR A 337 72.18 -20.17 18.68
C THR A 337 71.52 -21.54 18.54
N THR A 338 70.62 -21.91 19.46
CA THR A 338 69.57 -22.92 19.20
C THR A 338 68.35 -22.66 20.08
N PHE A 339 67.29 -22.10 19.50
CA PHE A 339 65.94 -22.15 20.06
C PHE A 339 64.95 -22.41 18.92
N LEU A 340 64.08 -23.41 19.09
CA LEU A 340 63.04 -23.77 18.13
C LEU A 340 61.71 -23.17 18.54
N LEU A 341 61.34 -22.08 17.88
CA LEU A 341 59.99 -21.69 17.48
C LEU A 341 60.16 -20.61 16.40
N ASP A 342 59.52 -20.78 15.25
CA ASP A 342 59.98 -20.16 14.01
C ASP A 342 59.91 -18.62 13.95
N SER A 343 60.93 -18.05 13.31
CA SER A 343 61.07 -16.65 12.91
C SER A 343 59.93 -16.20 11.96
N VAL A 344 59.63 -14.91 11.74
CA VAL A 344 60.52 -13.74 11.61
C VAL A 344 59.85 -12.45 12.13
N SER A 345 60.64 -11.52 12.68
CA SER A 345 60.21 -10.17 13.08
C SER A 345 60.64 -9.10 12.08
N TYR A 346 59.81 -8.07 11.86
CA TYR A 346 60.19 -6.73 11.38
C TYR A 346 59.23 -5.64 11.96
N PRO A 347 59.53 -4.33 11.88
CA PRO A 347 59.34 -3.43 13.03
C PRO A 347 57.98 -2.73 13.10
N VAL A 348 57.62 -2.30 14.30
CA VAL A 348 56.33 -1.70 14.63
C VAL A 348 56.35 -0.18 14.48
N GLU A 349 56.08 0.33 13.29
CA GLU A 349 55.33 1.59 13.16
C GLU A 349 53.85 1.29 13.44
N ARG A 350 53.39 1.55 14.69
CA ARG A 350 51.98 1.46 15.14
C ARG A 350 51.12 0.37 14.44
N CYS A 351 51.55 -0.89 14.48
CA CYS A 351 50.80 -1.97 13.86
C CYS A 351 49.42 -2.16 14.53
N ALA A 352 48.36 -1.81 13.80
CA ALA A 352 47.11 -2.53 13.93
C ALA A 352 47.37 -4.00 13.57
N VAL A 353 46.87 -4.94 14.38
CA VAL A 353 46.86 -6.37 14.03
C VAL A 353 45.54 -6.58 13.28
N GLY A 354 45.53 -6.54 11.95
CA GLY A 354 46.42 -7.31 11.07
C GLY A 354 45.66 -8.48 10.42
N PHE A 355 44.33 -8.46 10.51
CA PHE A 355 43.40 -9.33 9.83
C PHE A 355 42.63 -8.49 8.80
N GLU A 356 42.63 -8.89 7.53
CA GLU A 356 41.85 -8.21 6.49
C GLU A 356 40.36 -8.53 6.57
N ALA A 357 40.00 -9.73 7.06
CA ALA A 357 38.64 -10.27 6.98
C ALA A 357 38.31 -11.25 8.13
N SER A 358 37.01 -11.49 8.34
CA SER A 358 36.48 -12.51 9.27
C SER A 358 35.34 -13.33 8.65
N THR A 359 35.02 -14.48 9.24
CA THR A 359 33.74 -15.18 9.05
C THR A 359 33.15 -15.51 10.42
N GLY A 360 32.15 -14.75 10.86
CA GLY A 360 31.67 -14.80 12.25
C GLY A 360 32.79 -14.47 13.23
N ASP A 361 32.98 -15.32 14.26
CA ASP A 361 34.05 -15.19 15.27
C ASP A 361 35.47 -15.54 14.77
N VAL A 362 35.64 -15.99 13.52
CA VAL A 362 36.95 -16.43 12.98
C VAL A 362 37.58 -15.34 12.13
N TYR A 363 38.82 -14.93 12.46
CA TYR A 363 39.56 -13.86 11.77
C TYR A 363 40.70 -14.42 10.92
N TYR A 364 40.96 -13.79 9.77
CA TYR A 364 41.91 -14.25 8.76
C TYR A 364 42.92 -13.15 8.39
N PRO A 365 44.23 -13.47 8.27
CA PRO A 365 45.24 -12.46 8.01
C PRO A 365 45.07 -11.83 6.62
N SER A 366 44.62 -12.59 5.62
CA SER A 366 44.21 -12.07 4.32
C SER A 366 42.76 -12.41 3.93
N LEU A 367 42.18 -11.62 3.02
CA LEU A 367 40.92 -11.89 2.37
C LEU A 367 40.97 -13.20 1.54
N GLN A 368 42.13 -13.55 0.97
CA GLN A 368 42.30 -14.80 0.23
C GLN A 368 42.24 -16.02 1.16
N ASP A 369 42.75 -15.93 2.40
CA ASP A 369 42.60 -16.98 3.41
C ASP A 369 41.13 -17.16 3.83
N ALA A 370 40.42 -16.04 4.04
CA ALA A 370 38.99 -16.05 4.35
C ALA A 370 38.16 -16.71 3.24
N ILE A 371 38.41 -16.35 1.97
CA ILE A 371 37.75 -16.96 0.80
C ILE A 371 38.06 -18.45 0.69
N THR A 372 39.31 -18.86 0.96
CA THR A 372 39.72 -20.27 0.94
C THR A 372 38.99 -21.08 2.01
N ALA A 373 38.94 -20.55 3.25
CA ALA A 373 38.35 -21.23 4.40
C ALA A 373 36.81 -21.19 4.44
N ALA A 374 36.17 -20.20 3.82
CA ALA A 374 34.72 -20.02 3.85
C ALA A 374 33.97 -21.21 3.24
N ALA A 375 32.84 -21.58 3.85
CA ALA A 375 31.87 -22.51 3.31
C ALA A 375 31.03 -21.86 2.19
N SER A 376 30.50 -22.67 1.28
CA SER A 376 29.62 -22.16 0.21
C SER A 376 28.34 -21.57 0.79
N GLY A 377 28.04 -20.31 0.44
CA GLY A 377 26.94 -19.50 0.95
C GLY A 377 27.28 -18.65 2.18
N GLN A 378 28.51 -18.72 2.69
CA GLN A 378 28.93 -17.96 3.88
C GLN A 378 29.26 -16.48 3.54
N THR A 379 29.08 -15.61 4.54
CA THR A 379 29.53 -14.21 4.49
C THR A 379 30.92 -14.05 5.10
N ILE A 380 31.76 -13.30 4.40
CA ILE A 380 33.08 -12.83 4.80
C ILE A 380 32.95 -11.33 5.08
N THR A 381 33.40 -10.85 6.24
CA THR A 381 33.24 -9.44 6.64
C THR A 381 34.61 -8.77 6.74
N LEU A 382 34.85 -7.71 5.96
CA LEU A 382 36.13 -6.98 6.00
C LEU A 382 36.35 -6.29 7.37
N GLN A 383 37.61 -6.24 7.78
CA GLN A 383 38.08 -5.62 9.03
C GLN A 383 39.09 -4.49 8.77
N SER A 384 39.54 -4.34 7.53
CA SER A 384 40.38 -3.24 7.03
C SER A 384 40.12 -3.02 5.55
N ASP A 385 40.65 -1.92 4.99
CA ASP A 385 40.86 -1.84 3.54
C ASP A 385 41.84 -2.95 3.11
N VAL A 386 41.63 -3.49 1.90
CA VAL A 386 42.35 -4.66 1.36
C VAL A 386 42.94 -4.30 0.00
N THR A 387 44.21 -4.64 -0.25
CA THR A 387 44.85 -4.42 -1.57
C THR A 387 45.12 -5.75 -2.26
N ILE A 388 44.34 -6.05 -3.30
CA ILE A 388 44.49 -7.26 -4.10
C ILE A 388 45.59 -7.03 -5.16
N ALA A 389 46.74 -7.68 -4.95
CA ALA A 389 47.90 -7.61 -5.85
C ALA A 389 48.02 -8.81 -6.82
N SER A 390 47.18 -9.83 -6.66
CA SER A 390 47.10 -11.00 -7.54
C SER A 390 45.65 -11.48 -7.70
N PRO A 391 45.24 -12.07 -8.83
CA PRO A 391 43.84 -12.45 -9.07
C PRO A 391 43.33 -13.46 -8.03
N THR A 392 42.28 -13.07 -7.30
CA THR A 392 41.64 -13.88 -6.26
C THR A 392 40.61 -14.81 -6.89
N THR A 393 40.71 -16.12 -6.65
CA THR A 393 39.80 -17.10 -7.28
C THR A 393 38.52 -17.31 -6.46
N ILE A 394 37.37 -17.32 -7.13
CA ILE A 394 36.05 -17.61 -6.56
C ILE A 394 35.52 -18.93 -7.16
N ASP A 395 35.57 -20.00 -6.37
CA ASP A 395 35.22 -21.38 -6.75
C ASP A 395 33.92 -21.90 -6.08
N LYS A 396 33.28 -21.07 -5.26
CA LYS A 396 32.09 -21.37 -4.46
C LYS A 396 31.19 -20.13 -4.38
N SER A 397 29.91 -20.32 -4.04
CA SER A 397 29.04 -19.19 -3.71
C SER A 397 29.51 -18.54 -2.41
N LEU A 398 29.60 -17.22 -2.33
CA LEU A 398 29.98 -16.50 -1.11
C LEU A 398 29.56 -15.03 -1.17
N THR A 399 29.51 -14.39 0.00
CA THR A 399 29.28 -12.94 0.13
C THR A 399 30.50 -12.29 0.77
N ILE A 400 30.95 -11.17 0.21
CA ILE A 400 31.89 -10.26 0.88
C ILE A 400 31.10 -9.04 1.35
N ASP A 401 30.97 -8.87 2.66
CA ASP A 401 30.51 -7.64 3.29
C ASP A 401 31.71 -6.72 3.49
N LEU A 402 31.64 -5.55 2.86
CA LEU A 402 32.71 -4.55 2.89
C LEU A 402 32.77 -3.81 4.22
N ASN A 403 31.69 -3.78 5.03
CA ASN A 403 31.71 -3.30 6.42
C ASN A 403 32.33 -1.89 6.62
N GLY A 404 32.24 -1.00 5.62
CA GLY A 404 32.82 0.36 5.64
C GLY A 404 34.22 0.49 5.05
N HIS A 405 34.78 -0.62 4.54
CA HIS A 405 36.13 -0.72 3.99
C HIS A 405 36.16 -0.85 2.46
N LYS A 406 37.35 -0.69 1.88
CA LYS A 406 37.56 -0.68 0.43
C LYS A 406 38.43 -1.83 -0.05
N ILE A 407 38.07 -2.41 -1.20
CA ILE A 407 38.94 -3.33 -1.93
C ILE A 407 39.65 -2.56 -3.05
N ILE A 408 40.96 -2.48 -2.96
CA ILE A 408 41.85 -1.80 -3.91
C ILE A 408 42.43 -2.83 -4.87
N ASN A 409 42.22 -2.65 -6.18
CA ASN A 409 42.71 -3.55 -7.20
C ASN A 409 44.05 -3.07 -7.78
N SER A 410 45.14 -3.70 -7.33
CA SER A 410 46.50 -3.51 -7.83
C SER A 410 46.95 -4.64 -8.78
N VAL A 411 46.02 -5.46 -9.28
CA VAL A 411 46.31 -6.50 -10.28
C VAL A 411 46.57 -5.84 -11.64
N GLU A 412 47.81 -5.91 -12.11
CA GLU A 412 48.19 -5.57 -13.48
C GLU A 412 47.68 -6.61 -14.47
N ASN A 413 47.21 -6.16 -15.64
CA ASN A 413 46.83 -7.02 -16.79
C ASN A 413 45.76 -8.10 -16.53
N ASP A 414 45.07 -8.12 -15.38
CA ASP A 414 43.90 -8.97 -15.12
C ASP A 414 42.91 -8.30 -14.14
N HIS A 415 42.02 -9.08 -13.53
CA HIS A 415 40.96 -8.62 -12.64
C HIS A 415 41.26 -8.97 -11.17
N ALA A 416 40.62 -8.27 -10.23
CA ALA A 416 40.75 -8.56 -8.81
C ALA A 416 40.15 -9.94 -8.44
N PHE A 417 38.98 -10.28 -8.98
CA PHE A 417 38.26 -11.52 -8.71
C PHE A 417 37.95 -12.32 -9.98
N ASN A 418 38.36 -13.59 -10.01
CA ASN A 418 38.11 -14.52 -11.11
C ASN A 418 37.16 -15.64 -10.66
N ILE A 419 35.90 -15.60 -11.11
CA ILE A 419 34.90 -16.66 -10.87
C ILE A 419 35.15 -17.83 -11.81
N THR A 420 35.45 -19.01 -11.26
CA THR A 420 35.89 -20.19 -12.01
C THR A 420 34.95 -21.39 -11.90
N ALA A 421 34.01 -21.41 -10.96
CA ALA A 421 33.05 -22.50 -10.78
C ALA A 421 31.65 -22.15 -11.34
N PRO A 422 30.92 -23.13 -11.91
CA PRO A 422 29.61 -22.90 -12.52
C PRO A 422 28.49 -22.80 -11.48
N ASN A 423 27.46 -22.02 -11.80
CA ASN A 423 26.26 -21.80 -10.97
C ASN A 423 26.52 -21.26 -9.54
N VAL A 424 27.63 -20.52 -9.34
CA VAL A 424 27.90 -19.88 -8.04
C VAL A 424 27.26 -18.49 -7.94
N THR A 425 26.96 -18.06 -6.73
CA THR A 425 26.53 -16.68 -6.45
C THR A 425 27.64 -15.94 -5.70
N PHE A 426 28.25 -14.95 -6.35
CA PHE A 426 29.22 -14.05 -5.74
C PHE A 426 28.54 -12.72 -5.42
N THR A 427 28.52 -12.35 -4.14
CA THR A 427 27.85 -11.12 -3.68
C THR A 427 28.87 -10.18 -3.03
N VAL A 428 28.80 -8.88 -3.32
CA VAL A 428 29.54 -7.83 -2.62
C VAL A 428 28.53 -6.85 -2.02
N ASN A 429 28.56 -6.68 -0.69
CA ASN A 429 27.70 -5.76 0.05
C ASN A 429 28.54 -4.56 0.52
N GLY A 430 28.38 -3.41 -0.11
CA GLY A 430 28.93 -2.11 0.30
C GLY A 430 27.92 -1.21 1.00
N THR A 431 26.99 -1.77 1.79
CA THR A 431 25.86 -1.01 2.36
C THR A 431 26.23 -0.08 3.52
N ALA A 432 27.43 -0.18 4.08
CA ALA A 432 27.95 0.75 5.09
C ALA A 432 28.70 1.93 4.44
N GLU A 433 28.70 3.11 5.08
CA GLU A 433 29.39 4.30 4.57
C GLU A 433 30.89 4.04 4.30
N ASN A 434 31.45 4.71 3.28
CA ASN A 434 32.82 4.52 2.76
C ASN A 434 33.14 3.15 2.13
N SER A 435 32.26 2.15 2.22
CA SER A 435 32.45 0.87 1.54
C SER A 435 32.63 1.05 0.03
N GLY A 436 33.54 0.30 -0.59
CA GLY A 436 33.71 0.39 -2.03
C GLY A 436 34.75 -0.53 -2.67
N MET A 437 34.92 -0.37 -3.98
CA MET A 437 35.98 -1.02 -4.74
C MET A 437 36.64 -0.02 -5.69
N THR A 438 37.97 -0.02 -5.75
CA THR A 438 38.73 1.00 -6.50
C THR A 438 39.86 0.39 -7.31
N ILE A 439 39.98 0.74 -8.59
CA ILE A 439 41.22 0.57 -9.36
C ILE A 439 41.98 1.90 -9.26
N PRO A 440 43.19 1.95 -8.65
CA PRO A 440 43.97 3.18 -8.57
C PRO A 440 44.42 3.68 -9.95
N ASP A 441 44.52 4.99 -10.12
CA ASP A 441 45.01 5.65 -11.34
C ASP A 441 46.42 5.17 -11.78
N THR A 442 47.20 4.59 -10.85
CA THR A 442 48.50 3.98 -11.13
C THR A 442 48.41 2.61 -11.82
N ASN A 443 47.30 1.87 -11.65
CA ASN A 443 47.08 0.55 -12.24
C ASN A 443 46.37 0.64 -13.60
N THR A 444 46.96 1.40 -14.52
CA THR A 444 46.39 1.65 -15.86
C THR A 444 46.23 0.39 -16.70
N THR A 445 46.92 -0.72 -16.38
CA THR A 445 46.86 -1.99 -17.13
C THR A 445 45.79 -2.97 -16.63
N SER A 446 45.07 -2.66 -15.55
CA SER A 446 44.01 -3.53 -15.04
C SER A 446 42.92 -3.78 -16.09
N LYS A 447 42.27 -4.95 -16.02
CA LYS A 447 41.14 -5.28 -16.92
C LYS A 447 39.76 -5.04 -16.30
N GLY A 448 39.68 -4.98 -14.97
CA GLY A 448 38.45 -4.72 -14.22
C GLY A 448 38.46 -5.28 -12.80
N LEU A 449 37.33 -5.23 -12.11
CA LEU A 449 37.21 -5.77 -10.76
C LEU A 449 36.83 -7.27 -10.75
N ILE A 450 35.88 -7.71 -11.58
CA ILE A 450 35.39 -9.10 -11.59
C ILE A 450 35.39 -9.66 -13.02
N TYR A 451 35.91 -10.88 -13.18
CA TYR A 451 35.80 -11.68 -14.39
C TYR A 451 35.11 -13.02 -14.09
N VAL A 452 34.27 -13.48 -15.00
CA VAL A 452 33.64 -14.80 -14.92
C VAL A 452 34.13 -15.67 -16.06
N ALA A 453 34.99 -16.63 -15.74
CA ALA A 453 35.68 -17.49 -16.70
C ALA A 453 34.74 -18.45 -17.42
N GLU A 454 35.25 -19.13 -18.45
CA GLU A 454 34.49 -20.09 -19.26
C GLU A 454 33.84 -21.24 -18.48
N SER A 455 34.44 -21.64 -17.36
CA SER A 455 33.91 -22.65 -16.44
C SER A 455 32.90 -22.08 -15.44
N GLY A 456 32.81 -20.76 -15.31
CA GLY A 456 31.89 -20.04 -14.42
C GLY A 456 30.46 -19.86 -14.94
N SER A 457 30.01 -20.65 -15.92
CA SER A 457 28.69 -20.48 -16.53
C SER A 457 27.55 -20.80 -15.57
N GLY A 458 26.43 -20.09 -15.71
CA GLY A 458 25.25 -20.16 -14.84
C GLY A 458 25.35 -19.31 -13.57
N SER A 459 26.50 -18.67 -13.32
CA SER A 459 26.78 -17.93 -12.10
C SER A 459 26.09 -16.55 -12.05
N THR A 460 25.91 -16.04 -10.83
CA THR A 460 25.33 -14.72 -10.55
C THR A 460 26.34 -13.84 -9.81
N VAL A 461 26.50 -12.60 -10.28
CA VAL A 461 27.21 -11.53 -9.55
C VAL A 461 26.17 -10.56 -8.99
N ALA A 462 26.27 -10.20 -7.72
CA ALA A 462 25.39 -9.22 -7.08
C ALA A 462 26.20 -8.15 -6.34
N LEU A 463 25.99 -6.87 -6.67
CA LEU A 463 26.70 -5.74 -6.07
C LEU A 463 25.69 -4.79 -5.41
N ASN A 464 25.74 -4.66 -4.08
CA ASN A 464 24.73 -4.00 -3.26
C ASN A 464 25.33 -2.86 -2.41
N GLY A 465 25.07 -1.61 -2.77
CA GLY A 465 25.62 -0.42 -2.11
C GLY A 465 27.11 -0.20 -2.37
N GLY A 466 27.59 0.97 -1.97
CA GLY A 466 29.02 1.32 -1.96
C GLY A 466 29.46 2.10 -3.20
N THR A 467 30.69 2.58 -3.15
CA THR A 467 31.29 3.45 -4.19
C THR A 467 32.30 2.69 -5.04
N TYR A 468 32.18 2.80 -6.36
CA TYR A 468 33.00 2.02 -7.31
C TYR A 468 33.69 2.95 -8.31
N VAL A 469 35.03 2.97 -8.32
CA VAL A 469 35.83 3.93 -9.10
C VAL A 469 36.99 3.25 -9.82
N GLY A 470 37.31 3.67 -11.05
CA GLY A 470 38.56 3.30 -11.67
C GLY A 470 38.67 3.53 -13.18
N GLU A 471 39.88 3.31 -13.69
CA GLU A 471 40.20 3.35 -15.11
C GLU A 471 40.98 2.09 -15.55
N THR A 472 40.68 1.58 -16.74
CA THR A 472 41.35 0.44 -17.36
C THR A 472 41.78 0.83 -18.78
N THR A 473 43.08 1.02 -19.05
CA THR A 473 43.52 1.58 -20.34
C THR A 473 43.60 0.50 -21.43
N GLY A 474 42.47 0.25 -22.10
CA GLY A 474 42.35 -0.77 -23.15
C GLY A 474 41.69 -0.26 -24.42
N ASN A 475 42.48 -0.05 -25.49
CA ASN A 475 41.94 0.25 -26.83
C ASN A 475 41.28 -0.96 -27.52
N ASP A 476 41.48 -2.17 -26.98
CA ASP A 476 40.90 -3.41 -27.49
C ASP A 476 39.42 -3.52 -27.08
N LYS A 477 38.54 -3.25 -28.05
CA LYS A 477 37.09 -2.99 -27.92
C LYS A 477 36.22 -4.15 -27.40
N SER A 478 36.84 -5.19 -26.88
CA SER A 478 36.23 -6.47 -26.47
C SER A 478 36.70 -6.99 -25.09
N GLY A 479 37.66 -6.33 -24.43
CA GLY A 479 38.34 -6.89 -23.25
C GLY A 479 37.93 -6.34 -21.88
N ASN A 480 37.96 -5.02 -21.69
CA ASN A 480 38.03 -4.41 -20.35
C ASN A 480 36.69 -3.81 -19.88
N SER A 481 36.42 -3.90 -18.57
CA SER A 481 35.23 -3.37 -17.88
C SER A 481 35.61 -2.81 -16.51
N LEU A 482 34.87 -1.87 -15.91
CA LEU A 482 35.12 -1.55 -14.50
C LEU A 482 34.65 -2.69 -13.58
N LEU A 483 33.41 -3.16 -13.73
CA LEU A 483 32.77 -4.06 -12.77
C LEU A 483 32.86 -5.54 -13.16
N VAL A 484 32.29 -5.93 -14.32
CA VAL A 484 32.14 -7.35 -14.72
C VAL A 484 32.45 -7.59 -16.20
N SER A 485 33.28 -8.59 -16.48
CA SER A 485 33.58 -9.12 -17.83
C SER A 485 33.50 -10.67 -17.90
N THR A 486 33.33 -11.24 -19.10
CA THR A 486 33.19 -12.71 -19.30
C THR A 486 33.20 -13.14 -20.81
N PRO A 487 33.45 -14.42 -21.15
CA PRO A 487 33.50 -14.93 -22.54
C PRO A 487 32.17 -15.13 -23.28
N VAL A 488 32.25 -14.98 -24.61
CA VAL A 488 31.25 -15.18 -25.69
C VAL A 488 30.13 -16.23 -25.47
N ASP A 489 30.38 -17.35 -24.79
CA ASP A 489 29.53 -18.55 -24.87
C ASP A 489 28.66 -18.87 -23.63
N LYS A 490 28.63 -17.99 -22.62
CA LYS A 490 28.19 -18.37 -21.26
C LYS A 490 26.86 -17.74 -20.85
N GLN A 491 26.18 -18.40 -19.90
CA GLN A 491 25.01 -17.83 -19.22
C GLN A 491 25.44 -17.16 -17.92
N MET A 492 24.92 -15.98 -17.59
CA MET A 492 25.14 -15.36 -16.27
C MET A 492 24.09 -14.28 -15.95
N THR A 493 23.98 -13.93 -14.67
CA THR A 493 23.17 -12.81 -14.19
C THR A 493 24.04 -11.80 -13.43
N VAL A 494 23.83 -10.50 -13.66
CA VAL A 494 24.52 -9.40 -12.96
C VAL A 494 23.48 -8.47 -12.35
N ASN A 495 23.39 -8.46 -11.02
CA ASN A 495 22.49 -7.62 -10.24
C ASN A 495 23.28 -6.45 -9.64
N MET A 496 22.79 -5.21 -9.79
CA MET A 496 23.43 -4.01 -9.27
C MET A 496 22.43 -3.08 -8.58
N ASN A 497 22.79 -2.63 -7.39
CA ASN A 497 22.05 -1.66 -6.59
C ASN A 497 23.05 -0.76 -5.86
N LEU A 498 23.85 0.01 -6.60
CA LEU A 498 25.04 0.68 -6.08
C LEU A 498 24.71 2.06 -5.49
N THR A 499 25.69 2.70 -4.82
CA THR A 499 25.53 4.07 -4.34
C THR A 499 25.98 5.05 -5.43
N ASP A 500 27.29 5.14 -5.67
CA ASP A 500 27.88 6.00 -6.69
C ASP A 500 28.99 5.27 -7.44
N VAL A 501 29.05 5.43 -8.76
CA VAL A 501 29.90 4.64 -9.66
C VAL A 501 30.50 5.58 -10.71
N THR A 502 31.83 5.55 -10.87
CA THR A 502 32.56 6.48 -11.74
C THR A 502 33.62 5.75 -12.56
N ALA A 503 33.52 5.82 -13.88
CA ALA A 503 34.55 5.34 -14.80
C ALA A 503 35.13 6.51 -15.61
N THR A 504 36.46 6.60 -15.70
CA THR A 504 37.09 7.70 -16.44
C THR A 504 36.88 7.55 -17.95
N SER A 505 37.12 6.35 -18.47
CA SER A 505 37.33 6.09 -19.91
C SER A 505 36.68 4.78 -20.40
N ASN A 506 35.77 4.19 -19.62
CA ASN A 506 35.39 2.77 -19.73
C ASN A 506 33.92 2.47 -19.45
N LYS A 507 33.46 1.31 -19.91
CA LYS A 507 32.13 0.75 -19.62
C LYS A 507 32.09 0.12 -18.24
N PHE A 508 30.99 0.27 -17.51
CA PHE A 508 30.81 -0.46 -16.24
C PHE A 508 30.72 -1.98 -16.41
N ILE A 509 30.05 -2.46 -17.46
CA ILE A 509 30.06 -3.87 -17.88
C ILE A 509 30.54 -3.92 -19.33
N ALA A 510 31.47 -4.83 -19.62
CA ALA A 510 31.93 -5.11 -20.98
C ALA A 510 31.89 -6.61 -21.25
N TYR A 511 31.60 -6.97 -22.50
CA TYR A 511 31.42 -8.34 -22.92
C TYR A 511 32.13 -8.55 -24.25
N SER A 512 32.79 -9.69 -24.41
CA SER A 512 33.37 -10.11 -25.69
C SER A 512 32.26 -10.64 -26.61
N ASP A 513 32.07 -9.99 -27.76
CA ASP A 513 31.00 -10.21 -28.76
C ASP A 513 30.33 -11.62 -28.78
N ILE A 514 29.16 -11.78 -28.12
CA ILE A 514 28.26 -12.95 -28.20
C ILE A 514 27.58 -13.06 -29.59
N ARG A 515 28.28 -12.78 -30.69
CA ARG A 515 27.66 -12.80 -32.03
C ARG A 515 27.31 -14.22 -32.45
N ASP A 516 28.23 -15.15 -32.21
CA ASP A 516 28.13 -16.52 -32.71
C ASP A 516 27.72 -17.52 -31.62
N GLY A 517 28.00 -17.23 -30.34
CA GLY A 517 27.91 -18.16 -29.21
C GLY A 517 26.52 -18.50 -28.65
N ASN A 518 26.43 -19.51 -27.77
CA ASN A 518 25.18 -19.94 -27.13
C ASN A 518 24.87 -19.23 -25.79
N GLY A 519 25.62 -18.17 -25.46
CA GLY A 519 25.48 -17.44 -24.20
C GLY A 519 24.19 -16.60 -24.06
N SER A 520 23.91 -16.20 -22.82
CA SER A 520 22.82 -15.27 -22.49
C SER A 520 23.12 -14.51 -21.19
N LEU A 521 23.19 -13.18 -21.28
CA LEU A 521 23.42 -12.29 -20.14
C LEU A 521 22.11 -11.67 -19.66
N ASN A 522 21.86 -11.71 -18.34
CA ASN A 522 20.79 -10.97 -17.70
C ASN A 522 21.37 -9.87 -16.81
N ILE A 523 21.01 -8.61 -17.02
CA ILE A 523 21.44 -7.47 -16.19
C ILE A 523 20.21 -6.87 -15.50
N VAL A 524 20.33 -6.66 -14.18
CA VAL A 524 19.28 -6.05 -13.37
C VAL A 524 19.89 -4.91 -12.54
N VAL A 525 19.52 -3.67 -12.87
CA VAL A 525 19.90 -2.46 -12.14
C VAL A 525 18.68 -1.93 -11.39
N THR A 526 18.83 -1.71 -10.08
CA THR A 526 17.73 -1.35 -9.16
C THR A 526 17.96 -0.05 -8.38
N GLY A 527 19.19 0.49 -8.42
CA GLY A 527 19.57 1.76 -7.81
C GLY A 527 21.00 2.18 -8.16
N GLY A 528 21.31 3.46 -7.90
CA GLY A 528 22.66 4.02 -7.93
C GLY A 528 22.90 5.10 -9.00
N SER A 529 23.92 5.92 -8.75
CA SER A 529 24.44 6.92 -9.71
C SER A 529 25.58 6.33 -10.52
N TYR A 530 25.53 6.47 -11.85
CA TYR A 530 26.50 5.89 -12.78
C TYR A 530 27.07 6.96 -13.70
N SER A 531 28.36 7.30 -13.60
CA SER A 531 28.98 8.40 -14.37
C SER A 531 30.18 7.98 -15.22
N SER A 532 30.25 8.49 -16.45
CA SER A 532 31.38 8.32 -17.37
C SER A 532 31.90 9.69 -17.84
N THR A 533 33.21 9.92 -17.77
CA THR A 533 33.81 11.16 -18.30
C THR A 533 34.19 11.08 -19.78
N ASP A 534 34.64 9.92 -20.27
CA ASP A 534 34.86 9.66 -21.69
C ASP A 534 34.29 8.30 -22.10
N GLY A 535 33.51 8.28 -23.18
CA GLY A 535 32.83 7.09 -23.68
C GLY A 535 31.60 6.64 -22.86
N PRO A 536 31.03 5.48 -23.22
CA PRO A 536 29.69 5.12 -22.78
C PRO A 536 29.63 4.45 -21.41
N THR A 537 28.78 5.00 -20.54
CA THR A 537 28.51 4.55 -19.16
C THR A 537 28.17 3.04 -19.13
N PHE A 538 27.27 2.60 -20.01
CA PHE A 538 26.98 1.19 -20.25
C PHE A 538 26.99 0.86 -21.75
N GLY A 539 27.78 -0.14 -22.16
CA GLY A 539 28.02 -0.43 -23.58
C GLY A 539 27.79 -1.89 -23.99
N PHE A 540 26.53 -2.29 -24.17
CA PHE A 540 26.10 -3.68 -24.45
C PHE A 540 26.30 -4.09 -25.92
N GLY A 541 27.55 -4.06 -26.36
CA GLY A 541 27.97 -4.54 -27.67
C GLY A 541 27.90 -6.06 -27.77
N GLY A 542 27.36 -6.56 -28.88
CA GLY A 542 27.48 -7.96 -29.27
C GLY A 542 26.69 -9.01 -28.47
N LEU A 543 25.87 -8.64 -27.47
CA LEU A 543 24.95 -9.60 -26.82
C LEU A 543 23.92 -10.14 -27.83
N LYS A 544 23.29 -11.29 -27.56
CA LYS A 544 22.15 -11.81 -28.36
C LYS A 544 20.80 -11.29 -27.88
N GLN A 545 19.77 -11.38 -28.73
CA GLN A 545 18.36 -11.10 -28.38
C GLN A 545 17.82 -11.95 -27.20
N SER A 546 18.45 -13.09 -26.89
CA SER A 546 18.17 -13.91 -25.69
C SER A 546 18.68 -13.31 -24.39
N SER A 547 19.52 -12.27 -24.45
CA SER A 547 20.03 -11.54 -23.28
C SER A 547 19.06 -10.43 -22.90
N THR A 548 18.88 -10.19 -21.60
CA THR A 548 17.97 -9.17 -21.08
C THR A 548 18.72 -8.13 -20.25
N VAL A 549 18.28 -6.88 -20.36
CA VAL A 549 18.82 -5.76 -19.59
C VAL A 549 17.66 -5.00 -18.98
N SER A 550 17.70 -4.74 -17.68
CA SER A 550 16.66 -4.01 -16.97
C SER A 550 17.27 -2.96 -16.06
N PHE A 551 16.76 -1.74 -16.17
CA PHE A 551 17.01 -0.64 -15.24
C PHE A 551 15.65 -0.26 -14.65
N SER A 552 15.55 -0.28 -13.33
CA SER A 552 14.30 -0.14 -12.58
C SER A 552 14.56 0.48 -11.21
N GLY A 553 13.49 0.86 -10.48
CA GLY A 553 13.62 1.40 -9.13
C GLY A 553 13.89 2.91 -9.07
N THR A 554 13.75 3.47 -7.87
CA THR A 554 13.88 4.92 -7.63
C THR A 554 15.32 5.31 -7.35
N GLY A 555 15.90 6.17 -8.18
CA GLY A 555 17.26 6.69 -7.98
C GLY A 555 18.34 6.03 -8.85
N VAL A 556 17.96 5.23 -9.86
CA VAL A 556 18.88 4.88 -10.94
C VAL A 556 19.14 6.14 -11.77
N THR A 557 20.34 6.73 -11.62
CA THR A 557 20.78 7.87 -12.42
C THR A 557 22.00 7.49 -13.25
N ALA A 558 22.09 7.98 -14.50
CA ALA A 558 23.28 7.71 -15.32
C ALA A 558 23.66 8.91 -16.20
N ALA A 559 24.94 9.24 -16.23
CA ALA A 559 25.50 10.39 -16.91
C ALA A 559 26.67 10.00 -17.82
N SER A 560 26.81 10.71 -18.95
CA SER A 560 28.04 10.73 -19.76
C SER A 560 28.31 12.12 -20.32
N ASN A 561 29.59 12.48 -20.40
CA ASN A 561 30.07 13.68 -21.08
C ASN A 561 30.52 13.41 -22.54
N ASN A 562 30.59 12.16 -23.00
CA ASN A 562 30.95 11.83 -24.39
C ASN A 562 30.38 10.47 -24.86
N GLY A 563 29.79 10.42 -26.05
CA GLY A 563 29.14 9.22 -26.59
C GLY A 563 27.77 8.94 -25.97
N TYR A 564 27.43 7.67 -25.73
CA TYR A 564 26.09 7.22 -25.29
C TYR A 564 26.05 7.02 -23.76
N VAL A 565 24.96 7.33 -23.05
CA VAL A 565 24.85 6.85 -21.65
C VAL A 565 24.64 5.32 -21.66
N ILE A 566 23.68 4.84 -22.44
CA ILE A 566 23.41 3.40 -22.67
C ILE A 566 23.51 3.09 -24.16
N GLN A 567 24.25 2.04 -24.53
CA GLN A 567 24.32 1.51 -25.89
C GLN A 567 23.77 0.07 -25.95
N ILE A 568 22.84 -0.18 -26.87
CA ILE A 568 22.15 -1.46 -27.10
C ILE A 568 22.43 -1.92 -28.53
N TYR A 569 22.96 -3.13 -28.70
CA TYR A 569 23.34 -3.68 -30.03
C TYR A 569 22.55 -4.95 -30.45
N SER A 570 21.77 -5.56 -29.54
CA SER A 570 20.84 -6.67 -29.83
C SER A 570 19.91 -7.11 -28.70
N PRO A 571 20.18 -6.91 -27.39
CA PRO A 571 19.32 -7.47 -26.34
C PRO A 571 17.97 -6.74 -26.26
N VAL A 572 17.03 -7.32 -25.50
CA VAL A 572 15.87 -6.58 -25.00
C VAL A 572 16.31 -5.79 -23.76
N ALA A 573 16.17 -4.47 -23.83
CA ALA A 573 16.43 -3.56 -22.72
C ALA A 573 15.14 -2.87 -22.25
N THR A 574 14.93 -2.78 -20.95
CA THR A 574 13.77 -2.10 -20.33
C THR A 574 14.23 -1.07 -19.30
N PHE A 575 13.61 0.11 -19.32
CA PHE A 575 13.98 1.24 -18.48
C PHE A 575 12.75 1.83 -17.78
N GLU A 576 12.73 1.78 -16.45
CA GLU A 576 11.64 2.29 -15.61
C GLU A 576 12.18 3.16 -14.48
N ASN A 577 11.64 4.36 -14.33
CA ASN A 577 11.95 5.36 -13.30
C ASN A 577 13.42 5.86 -13.30
N CYS A 578 14.19 5.57 -14.35
CA CYS A 578 15.56 6.02 -14.58
C CYS A 578 15.66 7.54 -14.77
N THR A 579 16.82 8.14 -14.46
CA THR A 579 17.16 9.53 -14.84
C THR A 579 18.49 9.57 -15.55
N PHE A 580 18.48 9.64 -16.88
CA PHE A 580 19.67 9.65 -17.72
C PHE A 580 19.93 11.03 -18.33
N SER A 581 21.17 11.50 -18.24
CA SER A 581 21.61 12.80 -18.74
C SER A 581 22.86 12.67 -19.62
N ASN A 582 22.92 13.43 -20.71
CA ASN A 582 24.11 13.50 -21.56
C ASN A 582 24.47 14.95 -21.89
N THR A 583 25.53 15.44 -21.24
CA THR A 583 26.01 16.82 -21.33
C THR A 583 27.07 17.04 -22.42
N GLY A 584 27.40 16.00 -23.19
CA GLY A 584 28.45 16.05 -24.21
C GLY A 584 28.08 16.84 -25.46
N SER A 585 28.88 17.87 -25.76
CA SER A 585 28.89 18.55 -27.05
C SER A 585 29.48 17.63 -28.13
N SER A 586 28.76 17.42 -29.24
CA SER A 586 29.20 16.56 -30.33
C SER A 586 30.48 17.09 -31.01
N THR A 587 31.62 16.42 -30.77
CA THR A 587 32.90 16.70 -31.44
C THR A 587 33.47 15.42 -32.07
N ASP A 588 33.27 15.29 -33.39
CA ASP A 588 33.96 14.42 -34.36
C ASP A 588 33.97 12.88 -34.21
N LYS A 589 33.57 12.23 -33.09
CA LYS A 589 33.72 10.75 -32.96
C LYS A 589 32.57 9.90 -32.45
N ALA A 590 31.52 10.44 -31.84
CA ALA A 590 30.32 9.66 -31.50
C ALA A 590 29.05 10.53 -31.45
N PRO A 591 27.88 10.00 -31.83
CA PRO A 591 26.60 10.66 -31.60
C PRO A 591 26.29 10.67 -30.09
N THR A 592 26.23 11.86 -29.48
CA THR A 592 25.87 11.98 -28.05
C THR A 592 24.38 11.77 -27.83
N THR A 593 24.02 10.86 -26.92
CA THR A 593 22.62 10.55 -26.55
C THR A 593 22.49 9.84 -25.20
N THR A 594 21.28 9.75 -24.65
CA THR A 594 21.03 8.94 -23.44
C THR A 594 20.93 7.45 -23.78
N VAL A 595 20.04 7.03 -24.69
CA VAL A 595 19.89 5.62 -25.07
C VAL A 595 20.02 5.47 -26.58
N ALA A 596 21.03 4.70 -26.99
CA ALA A 596 21.32 4.36 -28.38
C ALA A 596 20.96 2.90 -28.68
N VAL A 597 20.13 2.67 -29.72
CA VAL A 597 19.67 1.34 -30.16
C VAL A 597 20.20 1.02 -31.54
N SER A 598 20.74 -0.18 -31.73
CA SER A 598 21.34 -0.64 -33.00
C SER A 598 21.32 -2.17 -33.09
N GLY A 599 21.76 -2.73 -34.23
CA GLY A 599 21.95 -4.18 -34.44
C GLY A 599 20.69 -5.04 -34.30
N GLY A 600 19.51 -4.46 -34.47
CA GLY A 600 18.23 -5.15 -34.28
C GLY A 600 17.83 -5.33 -32.81
N GLY A 601 18.47 -4.60 -31.88
CA GLY A 601 18.08 -4.56 -30.47
C GLY A 601 16.76 -3.84 -30.23
N LEU A 602 16.20 -4.03 -29.02
CA LEU A 602 14.91 -3.46 -28.62
C LEU A 602 15.04 -2.72 -27.28
N ALA A 603 14.49 -1.51 -27.20
CA ALA A 603 14.47 -0.69 -25.99
C ALA A 603 13.03 -0.28 -25.61
N ASP A 604 12.59 -0.69 -24.43
CA ASP A 604 11.32 -0.32 -23.81
C ASP A 604 11.56 0.81 -22.77
N ILE A 605 11.19 2.04 -23.11
CA ILE A 605 11.22 3.20 -22.20
C ILE A 605 9.85 3.28 -21.50
N ILE A 606 9.75 2.78 -20.27
CA ILE A 606 8.50 2.72 -19.50
C ILE A 606 8.22 4.06 -18.81
N SER A 607 9.23 4.61 -18.14
CA SER A 607 9.16 5.88 -17.42
C SER A 607 10.57 6.40 -17.13
N GLY A 608 10.67 7.61 -16.56
CA GLY A 608 11.95 8.25 -16.24
C GLY A 608 12.15 9.59 -16.93
N THR A 609 13.37 10.08 -16.92
CA THR A 609 13.81 11.34 -17.56
C THR A 609 15.05 11.07 -18.40
N TYR A 610 15.06 11.53 -19.65
CA TYR A 610 16.08 11.23 -20.67
C TYR A 610 16.47 12.54 -21.39
N THR A 611 17.47 13.24 -20.88
CA THR A 611 17.88 14.57 -21.36
C THR A 611 19.27 14.57 -22.00
N SER A 612 19.42 15.22 -23.16
CA SER A 612 20.71 15.35 -23.82
C SER A 612 20.91 16.73 -24.46
N ASN A 613 22.16 17.20 -24.48
CA ASN A 613 22.59 18.38 -25.25
C ASN A 613 22.65 18.10 -26.79
N HIS A 614 22.10 16.98 -27.27
CA HIS A 614 22.15 16.57 -28.67
C HIS A 614 20.93 15.70 -29.05
N HIS A 615 20.99 14.36 -28.94
CA HIS A 615 19.84 13.47 -29.20
C HIS A 615 19.30 12.91 -27.87
N GLY A 616 18.02 13.10 -27.56
CA GLY A 616 17.41 12.53 -26.33
C GLY A 616 17.50 11.00 -26.33
N LEU A 617 16.91 10.37 -27.35
CA LEU A 617 17.03 8.93 -27.68
C LEU A 617 17.41 8.77 -29.15
N TYR A 618 18.10 7.66 -29.50
CA TYR A 618 18.60 7.45 -30.87
C TYR A 618 18.52 5.98 -31.31
N VAL A 619 18.00 5.70 -32.51
CA VAL A 619 18.13 4.40 -33.20
C VAL A 619 19.05 4.59 -34.41
N TYR A 620 20.07 3.74 -34.58
CA TYR A 620 21.15 4.05 -35.53
C TYR A 620 21.82 2.85 -36.19
N ASN A 621 22.59 3.14 -37.26
CA ASN A 621 23.36 2.19 -38.07
C ASN A 621 22.53 0.99 -38.57
N SER A 622 22.59 -0.13 -37.86
CA SER A 622 22.05 -1.44 -38.23
C SER A 622 20.59 -1.66 -37.78
N GLY A 623 19.89 -0.59 -37.39
CA GLY A 623 18.47 -0.61 -37.06
C GLY A 623 18.14 -1.19 -35.69
N GLY A 624 16.87 -1.16 -35.33
CA GLY A 624 16.38 -1.56 -34.00
C GLY A 624 14.96 -1.07 -33.73
N THR A 625 14.43 -1.38 -32.55
CA THR A 625 13.10 -0.93 -32.11
C THR A 625 13.18 -0.15 -30.81
N LEU A 626 12.56 1.03 -30.76
CA LEU A 626 12.43 1.87 -29.58
C LEU A 626 10.94 2.06 -29.26
N ASN A 627 10.50 1.60 -28.10
CA ASN A 627 9.12 1.72 -27.64
C ASN A 627 9.05 2.70 -26.46
N VAL A 628 8.51 3.89 -26.67
CA VAL A 628 8.31 4.89 -25.62
C VAL A 628 6.89 4.77 -25.07
N LYS A 629 6.78 4.30 -23.83
CA LYS A 629 5.54 4.05 -23.09
C LYS A 629 5.33 5.04 -21.93
N GLY A 630 6.23 6.00 -21.76
CA GLY A 630 6.16 7.04 -20.75
C GLY A 630 7.48 7.78 -20.55
N GLY A 631 7.55 8.60 -19.49
CA GLY A 631 8.72 9.42 -19.14
C GLY A 631 8.80 10.77 -19.87
N THR A 632 9.87 11.50 -19.59
CA THR A 632 10.20 12.80 -20.19
C THR A 632 11.46 12.67 -21.04
N ILE A 633 11.39 13.03 -22.33
CA ILE A 633 12.47 12.87 -23.30
C ILE A 633 12.79 14.24 -23.91
N SER A 634 14.06 14.64 -23.92
CA SER A 634 14.47 15.88 -24.60
C SER A 634 15.88 15.83 -25.18
N GLY A 635 16.07 16.47 -26.33
CA GLY A 635 17.37 16.67 -26.96
C GLY A 635 17.41 17.95 -27.79
N GLU A 636 18.52 18.68 -27.74
CA GLU A 636 18.65 20.00 -28.39
C GLU A 636 18.62 19.93 -29.93
N GLU A 637 19.20 18.90 -30.56
CA GLU A 637 19.03 18.65 -32.00
C GLU A 637 17.72 17.88 -32.25
N ALA A 638 17.51 16.80 -31.51
CA ALA A 638 16.35 15.93 -31.64
C ALA A 638 15.98 15.29 -30.29
N ALA A 639 14.70 15.28 -29.93
CA ALA A 639 14.23 14.49 -28.80
C ALA A 639 14.35 12.98 -29.10
N ILE A 640 14.01 12.57 -30.32
CA ILE A 640 14.23 11.21 -30.82
C ILE A 640 14.70 11.25 -32.27
N LYS A 641 15.80 10.57 -32.57
CA LYS A 641 16.34 10.38 -33.93
C LYS A 641 16.34 8.90 -34.33
N ALA A 642 16.16 8.61 -35.61
CA ALA A 642 16.22 7.26 -36.15
C ALA A 642 16.84 7.23 -37.56
N ASP A 643 17.95 6.53 -37.71
CA ASP A 643 18.68 6.35 -38.98
C ASP A 643 18.85 4.85 -39.29
N ALA A 644 18.85 4.44 -40.58
CA ALA A 644 18.90 3.02 -40.99
C ALA A 644 19.76 2.76 -42.26
N LEU A 645 20.91 2.12 -42.06
CA LEU A 645 21.88 1.80 -43.11
C LEU A 645 21.57 0.47 -43.84
N GLY A 646 21.92 0.41 -45.12
CA GLY A 646 21.74 -0.80 -45.94
C GLY A 646 20.28 -1.24 -46.02
N SER A 647 20.01 -2.49 -45.66
CA SER A 647 18.67 -3.10 -45.60
C SER A 647 18.06 -3.15 -44.18
N ALA A 648 18.65 -2.43 -43.21
CA ALA A 648 18.09 -2.32 -41.88
C ALA A 648 16.81 -1.46 -41.85
N VAL A 649 16.03 -1.59 -40.77
CA VAL A 649 14.87 -0.75 -40.47
C VAL A 649 14.98 -0.30 -39.02
N SER A 650 14.72 0.99 -38.77
CA SER A 650 14.62 1.57 -37.44
C SER A 650 13.15 1.87 -37.15
N ILE A 651 12.63 1.40 -36.02
CA ILE A 651 11.22 1.52 -35.64
C ILE A 651 11.14 2.30 -34.31
N VAL A 652 10.31 3.34 -34.27
CA VAL A 652 10.02 4.12 -33.07
C VAL A 652 8.52 4.12 -32.82
N ASN A 653 8.07 3.44 -31.77
CA ASN A 653 6.67 3.42 -31.34
C ASN A 653 6.53 4.32 -30.12
N ILE A 654 5.62 5.29 -30.12
CA ILE A 654 5.39 6.20 -28.99
C ILE A 654 3.91 6.11 -28.58
N SER A 655 3.64 5.66 -27.36
CA SER A 655 2.28 5.47 -26.83
C SER A 655 1.96 6.36 -25.62
N ALA A 656 2.97 6.88 -24.92
CA ALA A 656 2.83 7.92 -23.91
C ALA A 656 4.19 8.58 -23.62
N GLY A 657 4.19 9.63 -22.79
CA GLY A 657 5.38 10.40 -22.40
C GLY A 657 5.26 11.88 -22.73
N THR A 658 6.28 12.66 -22.36
CA THR A 658 6.45 14.08 -22.73
C THR A 658 7.73 14.23 -23.54
N ILE A 659 7.61 14.63 -24.81
CA ILE A 659 8.69 14.68 -25.78
C ILE A 659 8.97 16.13 -26.17
N THR A 660 10.15 16.64 -25.85
CA THR A 660 10.54 18.05 -26.06
C THR A 660 11.76 18.16 -26.97
N GLY A 661 11.56 18.61 -28.20
CA GLY A 661 12.55 18.65 -29.28
C GLY A 661 12.04 17.97 -30.56
N ASN A 662 12.87 17.93 -31.59
CA ASN A 662 12.47 17.41 -32.91
C ASN A 662 12.32 15.87 -32.93
N LEU A 663 11.50 15.37 -33.85
CA LEU A 663 11.44 13.96 -34.24
C LEU A 663 12.10 13.80 -35.62
N VAL A 664 13.21 13.06 -35.69
CA VAL A 664 14.08 13.02 -36.88
C VAL A 664 14.29 11.58 -37.38
N PRO A 665 13.36 11.02 -38.19
CA PRO A 665 13.59 9.81 -38.97
C PRO A 665 14.29 10.09 -40.31
N ASP A 666 15.12 9.15 -40.76
CA ASP A 666 15.50 9.01 -42.16
C ASP A 666 14.36 8.44 -43.05
N GLU A 667 14.62 8.28 -44.35
CA GLU A 667 13.62 7.81 -45.32
C GLU A 667 13.13 6.36 -45.11
N LYS A 668 13.84 5.55 -44.29
CA LYS A 668 13.50 4.15 -44.02
C LYS A 668 12.94 3.94 -42.62
N SER A 669 13.12 4.91 -41.73
CA SER A 669 12.76 4.82 -40.32
C SER A 669 11.29 5.09 -40.10
N LYS A 670 10.62 4.19 -39.37
CA LYS A 670 9.17 4.25 -39.13
C LYS A 670 8.87 4.75 -37.73
N PHE A 671 8.29 5.94 -37.62
CA PHE A 671 7.63 6.40 -36.40
C PHE A 671 6.15 5.99 -36.42
N VAL A 672 5.62 5.58 -35.27
CA VAL A 672 4.19 5.31 -35.03
C VAL A 672 3.81 5.92 -33.69
N ILE A 673 2.92 6.92 -33.70
CA ILE A 673 2.56 7.68 -32.50
C ILE A 673 1.09 7.47 -32.17
N THR A 674 0.83 6.82 -31.03
CA THR A 674 -0.51 6.49 -30.50
C THR A 674 -0.83 7.22 -29.19
N GLY A 675 0.12 7.95 -28.62
CA GLY A 675 -0.15 8.82 -27.48
C GLY A 675 1.07 9.61 -26.99
N GLY A 676 0.85 10.48 -26.01
CA GLY A 676 1.88 11.35 -25.41
C GLY A 676 1.69 12.83 -25.75
N SER A 677 2.56 13.68 -25.21
CA SER A 677 2.60 15.12 -25.46
C SER A 677 3.92 15.55 -26.11
N PHE A 678 3.87 16.47 -27.08
CA PHE A 678 4.98 16.80 -27.97
C PHE A 678 5.16 18.32 -28.09
N SER A 679 6.39 18.83 -28.09
CA SER A 679 6.69 20.26 -28.33
C SER A 679 6.69 20.66 -29.81
N VAL A 680 6.43 19.71 -30.72
CA VAL A 680 6.36 19.87 -32.18
C VAL A 680 5.17 19.09 -32.71
N ASP A 681 4.68 19.41 -33.91
CA ASP A 681 3.54 18.70 -34.52
C ASP A 681 3.90 17.23 -34.84
N PRO A 682 3.25 16.24 -34.22
CA PRO A 682 3.52 14.82 -34.47
C PRO A 682 2.66 14.24 -35.61
N SER A 683 1.70 15.00 -36.17
CA SER A 683 0.58 14.49 -37.00
C SER A 683 0.98 13.57 -38.15
N LYS A 684 2.14 13.84 -38.78
CA LYS A 684 2.72 13.01 -39.86
C LYS A 684 2.93 11.53 -39.47
N TYR A 685 3.07 11.24 -38.17
CA TYR A 685 3.41 9.92 -37.63
C TYR A 685 2.27 9.29 -36.81
N VAL A 686 1.09 9.92 -36.79
CA VAL A 686 -0.09 9.48 -36.03
C VAL A 686 -1.01 8.67 -36.95
N PRO A 687 -1.35 7.40 -36.64
CA PRO A 687 -2.30 6.60 -37.43
C PRO A 687 -3.71 7.19 -37.40
N GLU A 688 -4.52 6.91 -38.42
CA GLU A 688 -5.90 7.44 -38.59
C GLU A 688 -6.80 7.23 -37.35
N ASP A 689 -6.64 6.10 -36.66
CA ASP A 689 -7.32 5.75 -35.41
C ASP A 689 -7.10 6.72 -34.24
N TYR A 690 -6.11 7.60 -34.38
CA TYR A 690 -5.64 8.56 -33.39
C TYR A 690 -5.69 9.99 -33.98
N VAL A 691 -5.51 10.98 -33.12
CA VAL A 691 -5.49 12.39 -33.52
C VAL A 691 -4.47 13.16 -32.68
N ALA A 692 -3.67 14.00 -33.34
CA ALA A 692 -2.88 15.03 -32.68
C ALA A 692 -3.72 16.30 -32.55
N THR A 693 -3.83 16.85 -31.33
CA THR A 693 -4.58 18.08 -31.06
C THR A 693 -3.66 19.13 -30.45
N PRO A 694 -3.48 20.31 -31.09
CA PRO A 694 -2.65 21.38 -30.55
C PRO A 694 -3.32 22.00 -29.31
N GLN A 695 -2.49 22.39 -28.34
CA GLN A 695 -2.91 22.95 -27.06
C GLN A 695 -2.49 24.42 -26.94
N SER A 696 -3.18 25.16 -26.05
CA SER A 696 -2.78 26.51 -25.67
C SER A 696 -1.39 26.49 -25.02
N GLY A 697 -0.37 26.95 -25.75
CA GLY A 697 1.05 26.87 -25.35
C GLY A 697 1.97 26.21 -26.38
N GLY A 698 1.45 25.70 -27.50
CA GLY A 698 2.26 25.14 -28.60
C GLY A 698 2.62 23.66 -28.44
N THR A 699 2.27 23.05 -27.31
CA THR A 699 2.31 21.59 -27.11
C THR A 699 1.19 20.92 -27.90
N TRP A 700 1.44 19.72 -28.41
CA TRP A 700 0.46 18.83 -29.03
C TRP A 700 0.19 17.64 -28.12
N ILE A 701 -1.04 17.14 -28.07
CA ILE A 701 -1.38 15.89 -27.40
C ILE A 701 -1.88 14.91 -28.45
N VAL A 702 -1.36 13.67 -28.44
CA VAL A 702 -1.91 12.57 -29.23
C VAL A 702 -2.81 11.72 -28.36
N ALA A 703 -4.01 11.42 -28.86
CA ALA A 703 -4.99 10.55 -28.22
C ALA A 703 -5.69 9.66 -29.25
N GLN A 704 -6.30 8.56 -28.79
CA GLN A 704 -7.19 7.74 -29.60
C GLN A 704 -8.46 8.53 -29.94
N ARG A 705 -9.00 8.35 -31.15
CA ARG A 705 -10.29 8.97 -31.51
C ARG A 705 -11.44 8.24 -30.82
N GLU A 706 -12.32 9.03 -30.22
CA GLU A 706 -13.58 8.55 -29.64
C GLU A 706 -14.50 7.95 -30.69
N ALA A 707 -15.35 7.00 -30.25
CA ALA A 707 -16.38 6.43 -31.11
C ALA A 707 -17.44 7.48 -31.49
N ALA A 708 -17.93 7.39 -32.72
CA ALA A 708 -18.94 8.28 -33.28
C ALA A 708 -20.09 7.47 -33.89
N THR A 709 -21.33 7.94 -33.74
CA THR A 709 -22.52 7.27 -34.27
C THR A 709 -23.48 8.26 -34.92
N ILE A 710 -23.92 7.97 -36.13
CA ILE A 710 -25.07 8.63 -36.77
C ILE A 710 -26.24 7.66 -36.68
N ALA A 711 -27.27 8.03 -35.91
CA ALA A 711 -28.46 7.25 -35.64
C ALA A 711 -29.65 7.74 -36.48
N PHE A 712 -30.60 6.85 -36.72
CA PHE A 712 -31.77 7.09 -37.58
C PHE A 712 -33.04 6.66 -36.87
N ASP A 713 -33.81 7.62 -36.36
CA ASP A 713 -35.13 7.36 -35.78
C ASP A 713 -36.19 7.34 -36.88
N SER A 714 -36.79 6.17 -37.10
CA SER A 714 -37.79 5.97 -38.14
C SER A 714 -39.16 6.58 -37.81
N ASN A 715 -39.37 7.17 -36.61
CA ASN A 715 -40.64 7.77 -36.18
C ASN A 715 -41.86 6.87 -36.50
N GLY A 716 -41.79 5.60 -36.06
CA GLY A 716 -42.82 4.58 -36.29
C GLY A 716 -42.73 3.84 -37.63
N GLY A 717 -41.70 4.10 -38.45
CA GLY A 717 -41.38 3.28 -39.64
C GLY A 717 -40.51 2.06 -39.32
N THR A 718 -40.17 1.28 -40.36
CA THR A 718 -39.17 0.20 -40.29
C THR A 718 -37.83 0.71 -39.74
N SER A 719 -37.22 -0.07 -38.82
CA SER A 719 -35.91 0.23 -38.22
C SER A 719 -34.81 0.42 -39.27
N VAL A 720 -33.95 1.41 -39.05
CA VAL A 720 -32.80 1.76 -39.90
C VAL A 720 -31.53 1.59 -39.08
N ALA A 721 -30.48 1.00 -39.69
CA ALA A 721 -29.23 0.74 -38.99
C ALA A 721 -28.42 2.05 -38.77
N PRO A 722 -27.81 2.26 -37.59
CA PRO A 722 -26.92 3.39 -37.36
C PRO A 722 -25.59 3.21 -38.09
N ILE A 723 -24.98 4.33 -38.50
CA ILE A 723 -23.65 4.35 -39.13
C ILE A 723 -22.61 4.71 -38.05
N THR A 724 -21.67 3.81 -37.79
CA THR A 724 -20.65 3.96 -36.74
C THR A 724 -19.26 4.23 -37.31
N GLY A 725 -18.51 5.12 -36.68
CA GLY A 725 -17.13 5.47 -37.04
C GLY A 725 -16.34 6.02 -35.86
N LYS A 726 -15.34 6.86 -36.14
CA LYS A 726 -14.54 7.56 -35.13
C LYS A 726 -14.53 9.06 -35.40
N ALA A 727 -14.60 9.85 -34.34
CA ALA A 727 -14.81 11.30 -34.43
C ALA A 727 -13.77 12.00 -35.32
N GLY A 728 -14.25 12.82 -36.25
CA GLY A 728 -13.42 13.60 -37.17
C GLY A 728 -12.70 12.79 -38.27
N LEU A 729 -13.09 11.54 -38.53
CA LEU A 729 -12.75 10.84 -39.78
C LEU A 729 -13.73 11.23 -40.89
N THR A 730 -13.26 11.26 -42.14
CA THR A 730 -14.07 11.52 -43.33
C THR A 730 -15.16 10.47 -43.52
N ILE A 731 -16.30 10.89 -44.06
CA ILE A 731 -17.36 10.01 -44.56
C ILE A 731 -17.32 10.10 -46.09
N ASP A 732 -16.83 9.06 -46.76
CA ASP A 732 -16.66 9.06 -48.22
C ASP A 732 -18.00 8.83 -48.95
N ASP A 733 -18.77 7.83 -48.53
CA ASP A 733 -20.16 7.65 -48.97
C ASP A 733 -21.08 8.46 -48.06
N ARG A 734 -21.53 9.62 -48.56
CA ARG A 734 -22.40 10.56 -47.84
C ARG A 734 -23.88 10.36 -48.14
N THR A 735 -24.27 9.25 -48.77
CA THR A 735 -25.68 8.96 -49.04
C THR A 735 -26.46 8.69 -47.75
N LEU A 736 -27.71 9.16 -47.70
CA LEU A 736 -28.64 8.81 -46.62
C LEU A 736 -29.14 7.37 -46.81
N PRO A 737 -29.42 6.63 -45.73
CA PRO A 737 -29.88 5.24 -45.81
C PRO A 737 -31.22 5.11 -46.55
N GLU A 738 -31.52 3.90 -47.01
CA GLU A 738 -32.77 3.59 -47.71
C GLU A 738 -33.99 4.10 -46.91
N LYS A 739 -34.97 4.63 -47.64
CA LYS A 739 -36.18 5.19 -47.04
C LYS A 739 -36.88 4.14 -46.17
N PRO A 740 -37.20 4.44 -44.89
CA PRO A 740 -38.02 3.54 -44.09
C PRO A 740 -39.42 3.43 -44.70
N SER A 741 -40.15 2.40 -44.30
CA SER A 741 -41.57 2.22 -44.65
C SER A 741 -42.46 2.29 -43.40
N ARG A 742 -43.58 3.02 -43.47
CA ARG A 742 -44.63 3.08 -42.46
C ARG A 742 -45.97 2.85 -43.18
N ASN A 743 -46.74 1.86 -42.73
CA ASN A 743 -47.97 1.46 -43.43
C ASN A 743 -49.03 2.58 -43.36
N GLY A 744 -49.60 2.98 -44.49
CA GLY A 744 -50.54 4.12 -44.58
C GLY A 744 -49.89 5.50 -44.70
N TYR A 745 -48.56 5.60 -44.72
CA TYR A 745 -47.83 6.88 -44.72
C TYR A 745 -46.81 7.00 -45.87
N THR A 746 -46.64 8.22 -46.37
CA THR A 746 -45.61 8.60 -47.35
C THR A 746 -44.40 9.20 -46.62
N PHE A 747 -43.19 8.71 -46.91
CA PHE A 747 -41.94 9.25 -46.36
C PHE A 747 -41.53 10.56 -47.08
N LEU A 748 -41.33 11.65 -46.31
CA LEU A 748 -41.02 12.99 -46.83
C LEU A 748 -39.52 13.35 -46.78
N GLY A 749 -38.76 12.65 -45.93
CA GLY A 749 -37.31 12.82 -45.77
C GLY A 749 -36.81 12.68 -44.33
N TRP A 750 -35.50 12.84 -44.17
CA TRP A 750 -34.82 12.94 -42.87
C TRP A 750 -34.68 14.40 -42.43
N VAL A 751 -34.79 14.68 -41.13
CA VAL A 751 -34.51 15.98 -40.51
C VAL A 751 -33.51 15.85 -39.36
N ASP A 752 -32.84 16.96 -39.02
CA ASP A 752 -32.05 17.08 -37.80
C ASP A 752 -32.91 17.34 -36.55
N ALA A 753 -32.29 17.44 -35.38
CA ALA A 753 -32.98 17.71 -34.11
C ALA A 753 -33.66 19.10 -34.05
N GLN A 754 -33.34 19.99 -34.98
CA GLN A 754 -33.93 21.33 -35.14
C GLN A 754 -35.02 21.34 -36.23
N GLY A 755 -35.31 20.21 -36.87
CA GLY A 755 -36.31 20.07 -37.93
C GLY A 755 -35.81 20.50 -39.32
N ASN A 756 -34.54 20.84 -39.50
CA ASN A 756 -33.99 21.18 -40.82
C ASN A 756 -33.87 19.91 -41.67
N LYS A 757 -34.21 20.01 -42.96
CA LYS A 757 -34.12 18.88 -43.90
C LYS A 757 -32.67 18.48 -44.17
N VAL A 758 -32.35 17.22 -43.89
CA VAL A 758 -31.05 16.60 -44.18
C VAL A 758 -31.10 15.96 -45.57
N SER A 759 -30.11 16.28 -46.41
CA SER A 759 -30.01 15.76 -47.79
C SER A 759 -28.82 14.80 -48.01
N GLU A 760 -27.82 14.84 -47.15
CA GLU A 760 -26.61 14.01 -47.16
C GLU A 760 -26.04 13.90 -45.74
N LEU A 761 -25.20 12.89 -45.49
CA LEU A 761 -24.45 12.73 -44.24
C LEU A 761 -23.42 13.87 -44.08
N PRO A 762 -22.96 14.20 -42.86
CA PRO A 762 -21.89 15.18 -42.67
C PRO A 762 -20.58 14.75 -43.38
N ALA A 763 -19.68 15.69 -43.63
CA ALA A 763 -18.41 15.40 -44.31
C ALA A 763 -17.43 14.59 -43.45
N THR A 764 -17.58 14.64 -42.13
CA THR A 764 -16.84 13.85 -41.16
C THR A 764 -17.78 13.34 -40.06
N PHE A 765 -17.38 12.27 -39.37
CA PHE A 765 -18.09 11.78 -38.20
C PHE A 765 -18.11 12.82 -37.07
N PRO A 766 -19.29 13.27 -36.59
CA PRO A 766 -19.39 14.16 -35.43
C PRO A 766 -18.95 13.45 -34.15
N ALA A 767 -18.62 14.21 -33.10
CA ALA A 767 -18.27 13.63 -31.80
C ALA A 767 -19.53 13.12 -31.07
N GLY A 768 -19.48 11.90 -30.54
CA GLY A 768 -20.62 11.28 -29.84
C GLY A 768 -21.69 10.73 -30.78
N THR A 769 -22.96 10.96 -30.45
CA THR A 769 -24.10 10.49 -31.24
C THR A 769 -24.86 11.67 -31.85
N THR A 770 -25.22 11.57 -33.13
CA THR A 770 -26.11 12.50 -33.83
C THR A 770 -27.29 11.71 -34.40
N THR A 771 -28.52 12.12 -34.11
CA THR A 771 -29.74 11.41 -34.57
C THR A 771 -30.45 12.22 -35.65
N TYR A 772 -30.85 11.54 -36.72
CA TYR A 772 -31.75 12.08 -37.75
C TYR A 772 -33.12 11.40 -37.66
N PHE A 773 -34.18 12.17 -37.89
CA PHE A 773 -35.57 11.77 -37.64
C PHE A 773 -36.36 11.69 -38.95
N ALA A 774 -37.19 10.65 -39.10
CA ALA A 774 -38.02 10.46 -40.29
C ALA A 774 -39.28 11.34 -40.27
N THR A 775 -39.69 11.86 -41.43
CA THR A 775 -40.91 12.68 -41.60
C THR A 775 -41.92 11.99 -42.52
N TRP A 776 -43.22 12.15 -42.22
CA TRP A 776 -44.30 11.31 -42.76
C TRP A 776 -45.58 12.12 -43.08
N GLU A 777 -46.34 11.72 -44.11
CA GLU A 777 -47.71 12.20 -44.41
C GLU A 777 -48.69 11.00 -44.47
N ALA A 778 -49.83 11.06 -43.78
CA ALA A 778 -50.82 9.97 -43.78
C ALA A 778 -51.77 10.02 -44.98
N VAL A 779 -52.12 8.86 -45.55
CA VAL A 779 -52.97 8.75 -46.75
C VAL A 779 -54.12 7.76 -46.53
N VAL A 780 -55.36 8.25 -46.53
CA VAL A 780 -56.58 7.44 -46.41
C VAL A 780 -57.47 7.65 -47.65
N GLN A 781 -57.72 6.57 -48.39
CA GLN A 781 -58.70 6.59 -49.49
C GLN A 781 -60.12 6.37 -48.92
N THR A 782 -61.07 7.19 -49.35
CA THR A 782 -62.49 7.09 -48.97
C THR A 782 -63.35 6.83 -50.22
N ASP A 783 -64.66 7.13 -50.17
CA ASP A 783 -65.59 6.88 -51.27
C ASP A 783 -65.11 7.40 -52.64
N PRO A 784 -65.51 6.79 -53.77
CA PRO A 784 -65.09 7.19 -55.11
C PRO A 784 -65.26 8.70 -55.37
N GLY A 785 -64.13 9.41 -55.50
CA GLY A 785 -64.10 10.87 -55.67
C GLY A 785 -63.84 11.68 -54.38
N THR A 786 -63.63 11.04 -53.23
CA THR A 786 -63.18 11.71 -51.99
C THR A 786 -61.89 11.08 -51.46
N SER A 787 -60.86 11.89 -51.16
CA SER A 787 -59.64 11.46 -50.48
C SER A 787 -59.46 12.19 -49.14
N MET A 788 -58.83 11.51 -48.17
CA MET A 788 -58.51 12.08 -46.87
C MET A 788 -57.01 11.97 -46.57
N HIS A 789 -56.42 13.09 -46.19
CA HIS A 789 -55.04 13.20 -45.74
C HIS A 789 -55.06 13.59 -44.26
N VAL A 790 -54.11 13.10 -43.45
CA VAL A 790 -53.98 13.54 -42.06
C VAL A 790 -52.65 14.26 -41.86
N GLN A 791 -52.74 15.50 -41.39
CA GLN A 791 -51.62 16.26 -40.88
C GLN A 791 -51.63 16.14 -39.35
N VAL A 792 -50.54 15.63 -38.79
CA VAL A 792 -50.36 15.53 -37.34
C VAL A 792 -49.22 16.47 -36.94
N THR A 793 -49.50 17.39 -36.03
CA THR A 793 -48.51 18.33 -35.47
C THR A 793 -48.31 18.00 -34.01
N GLN A 794 -47.08 17.64 -33.62
CA GLN A 794 -46.67 17.32 -32.24
C GLN A 794 -45.49 18.21 -31.88
N VAL A 795 -45.71 19.19 -31.02
CA VAL A 795 -44.73 20.24 -30.69
C VAL A 795 -44.74 20.56 -29.19
N ALA A 796 -43.67 21.21 -28.75
CA ALA A 796 -43.54 21.84 -27.44
C ALA A 796 -42.84 23.18 -27.67
N ASP A 797 -43.13 24.18 -26.84
CA ASP A 797 -42.52 25.51 -26.95
C ASP A 797 -40.97 25.48 -26.86
N GLU A 798 -40.41 24.50 -26.13
CA GLU A 798 -38.96 24.31 -25.95
C GLU A 798 -38.45 22.98 -26.56
N PRO A 799 -37.25 22.93 -27.18
CA PRO A 799 -36.77 21.75 -27.89
C PRO A 799 -36.59 20.49 -27.03
N ASP A 800 -36.17 20.67 -25.77
CA ASP A 800 -35.85 19.58 -24.83
C ASP A 800 -37.08 19.07 -24.05
N GLN A 801 -38.28 19.61 -24.29
CA GLN A 801 -39.50 19.20 -23.58
C GLN A 801 -40.19 17.98 -24.23
N PRO A 802 -40.76 17.07 -23.41
CA PRO A 802 -41.46 15.86 -23.90
C PRO A 802 -42.80 16.23 -24.54
N LYS A 803 -42.91 15.97 -25.84
CA LYS A 803 -44.07 16.39 -26.66
C LYS A 803 -45.28 15.47 -26.45
N PRO A 804 -46.51 16.00 -26.47
CA PRO A 804 -47.71 15.16 -26.46
C PRO A 804 -47.81 14.35 -27.75
N VAL A 805 -48.10 13.05 -27.63
CA VAL A 805 -48.18 12.09 -28.72
C VAL A 805 -49.65 11.81 -29.06
N VAL A 806 -50.02 12.14 -30.30
CA VAL A 806 -51.28 11.71 -30.91
C VAL A 806 -51.13 10.25 -31.31
N THR A 807 -51.94 9.37 -30.74
CA THR A 807 -51.92 7.92 -31.05
C THR A 807 -52.47 7.63 -32.45
N GLU A 808 -52.21 6.43 -32.97
CA GLU A 808 -52.78 5.99 -34.26
C GLU A 808 -54.30 5.80 -34.14
N GLU A 809 -54.80 5.44 -32.95
CA GLU A 809 -56.21 5.40 -32.58
C GLU A 809 -56.85 6.81 -32.63
N ALA A 810 -56.16 7.84 -32.15
CA ALA A 810 -56.60 9.24 -32.27
C ALA A 810 -56.57 9.75 -33.73
N VAL A 811 -55.58 9.34 -34.53
CA VAL A 811 -55.56 9.62 -35.97
C VAL A 811 -56.80 9.03 -36.66
N GLN A 812 -57.15 7.78 -36.33
CA GLN A 812 -58.33 7.11 -36.88
C GLN A 812 -59.63 7.76 -36.42
N ALA A 813 -59.82 8.02 -35.12
CA ALA A 813 -61.03 8.65 -34.59
C ALA A 813 -61.23 10.09 -35.08
N ALA A 814 -60.15 10.84 -35.34
CA ALA A 814 -60.22 12.15 -35.99
C ALA A 814 -60.68 12.05 -37.46
N VAL A 815 -60.21 11.04 -38.19
CA VAL A 815 -60.68 10.74 -39.56
C VAL A 815 -62.14 10.29 -39.58
N SER A 816 -62.56 9.38 -38.69
CA SER A 816 -63.97 8.99 -38.50
C SER A 816 -64.86 10.20 -38.26
N SER A 817 -64.41 11.13 -37.41
CA SER A 817 -65.16 12.33 -37.06
C SER A 817 -65.24 13.34 -38.23
N ALA A 818 -64.18 13.48 -39.03
CA ALA A 818 -64.22 14.27 -40.26
C ALA A 818 -65.13 13.66 -41.34
N GLN A 819 -65.19 12.32 -41.43
CA GLN A 819 -66.15 11.60 -42.29
C GLN A 819 -67.59 11.82 -41.83
N SER A 820 -67.87 11.63 -40.52
CA SER A 820 -69.18 11.92 -39.89
C SER A 820 -69.64 13.36 -40.16
N ALA A 821 -68.72 14.33 -40.03
CA ALA A 821 -68.98 15.72 -40.32
C ALA A 821 -69.31 15.97 -41.81
N LEU A 822 -68.53 15.40 -42.73
CA LEU A 822 -68.76 15.57 -44.17
C LEU A 822 -70.09 14.96 -44.63
N GLU A 823 -70.44 13.76 -44.14
CA GLU A 823 -71.74 13.14 -44.43
C GLU A 823 -72.92 13.92 -43.83
N THR A 824 -72.77 14.42 -42.60
CA THR A 824 -73.76 15.29 -41.98
C THR A 824 -73.99 16.56 -42.81
N ILE A 825 -72.93 17.15 -43.37
CA ILE A 825 -73.01 18.33 -44.25
C ILE A 825 -73.73 18.01 -45.56
N LYS A 826 -73.37 16.90 -46.22
CA LYS A 826 -74.01 16.41 -47.46
C LYS A 826 -75.51 16.17 -47.27
N GLN A 827 -75.91 15.64 -46.11
CA GLN A 827 -77.31 15.39 -45.74
C GLN A 827 -78.10 16.65 -45.32
N GLY A 828 -77.48 17.84 -45.32
CA GLY A 828 -78.13 19.10 -44.98
C GLY A 828 -78.05 19.51 -43.51
N GLY A 829 -77.40 18.72 -42.66
CA GLY A 829 -77.19 18.99 -41.24
C GLY A 829 -76.02 19.94 -40.95
N THR A 830 -75.81 20.21 -39.66
CA THR A 830 -74.62 20.91 -39.12
C THR A 830 -73.90 19.92 -38.20
N PRO A 831 -72.61 19.62 -38.42
CA PRO A 831 -71.86 18.72 -37.56
C PRO A 831 -71.72 19.23 -36.13
N LYS A 832 -71.55 18.29 -35.20
CA LYS A 832 -71.07 18.56 -33.84
C LYS A 832 -69.71 19.26 -33.91
N GLY A 833 -69.45 20.19 -32.99
CA GLY A 833 -68.20 20.96 -32.96
C GLY A 833 -68.00 21.99 -34.10
N MET A 834 -68.98 22.17 -35.00
CA MET A 834 -68.86 23.07 -36.16
C MET A 834 -69.96 24.15 -36.16
N SER A 835 -69.65 25.34 -36.68
CA SER A 835 -70.65 26.41 -36.86
C SER A 835 -71.55 26.15 -38.08
N ALA A 836 -72.81 26.58 -38.00
CA ALA A 836 -73.77 26.44 -39.09
C ALA A 836 -73.34 27.16 -40.38
N ASP A 837 -72.65 28.30 -40.25
CA ASP A 837 -72.11 29.04 -41.40
C ASP A 837 -71.00 28.25 -42.11
N LYS A 838 -70.07 27.61 -41.37
CA LYS A 838 -69.02 26.77 -41.98
C LYS A 838 -69.57 25.47 -42.56
N ALA A 839 -70.54 24.85 -41.89
CA ALA A 839 -71.25 23.69 -42.43
C ALA A 839 -71.97 24.04 -43.75
N LYS A 840 -72.53 25.25 -43.86
CA LYS A 840 -73.11 25.76 -45.11
C LYS A 840 -72.06 26.06 -46.17
N GLU A 841 -70.96 26.72 -45.82
CA GLU A 841 -69.86 27.08 -46.74
C GLU A 841 -69.27 25.83 -47.42
N ILE A 842 -69.03 24.76 -46.67
CA ILE A 842 -68.61 23.46 -47.21
C ILE A 842 -69.70 22.86 -48.11
N ARG A 843 -70.97 22.89 -47.70
CA ARG A 843 -72.09 22.35 -48.49
C ARG A 843 -72.25 23.04 -49.83
N ASP A 844 -72.19 24.37 -49.83
CA ASP A 844 -72.32 25.19 -51.03
C ASP A 844 -71.14 24.94 -51.98
N ALA A 845 -69.92 24.67 -51.46
CA ALA A 845 -68.78 24.28 -52.28
C ALA A 845 -68.92 22.85 -52.87
N VAL A 846 -69.27 21.86 -52.05
CA VAL A 846 -69.44 20.45 -52.48
C VAL A 846 -70.61 20.29 -53.47
N ASN A 847 -71.69 21.05 -53.32
CA ASN A 847 -72.80 21.07 -54.29
C ASN A 847 -72.43 21.67 -55.65
N ASN A 848 -71.31 22.39 -55.76
CA ASN A 848 -70.79 22.96 -57.01
C ASN A 848 -69.61 22.15 -57.60
N LEU A 849 -69.42 20.91 -57.14
CA LEU A 849 -68.41 19.98 -57.68
C LEU A 849 -68.65 19.70 -59.18
N PRO A 850 -67.62 19.76 -60.05
CA PRO A 850 -67.72 19.31 -61.44
C PRO A 850 -68.10 17.82 -61.54
N ALA A 851 -68.72 17.41 -62.66
CA ALA A 851 -69.16 16.03 -62.87
C ALA A 851 -68.02 14.98 -62.92
N ASP A 852 -66.78 15.46 -63.01
CA ASP A 852 -65.51 14.73 -63.05
C ASP A 852 -64.52 15.22 -61.97
N GLY A 853 -64.96 16.06 -61.03
CA GLY A 853 -64.16 16.59 -59.93
C GLY A 853 -64.04 15.64 -58.75
N SER A 854 -63.20 16.00 -57.77
CA SER A 854 -63.03 15.26 -56.52
C SER A 854 -62.96 16.18 -55.31
N VAL A 855 -63.14 15.63 -54.11
CA VAL A 855 -63.00 16.35 -52.84
C VAL A 855 -61.79 15.81 -52.07
N LYS A 856 -60.84 16.67 -51.74
CA LYS A 856 -59.74 16.36 -50.82
C LYS A 856 -60.05 16.96 -49.45
N VAL A 857 -60.07 16.15 -48.41
CA VAL A 857 -60.11 16.63 -47.02
C VAL A 857 -58.73 16.46 -46.40
N ILE A 858 -58.24 17.50 -45.73
CA ILE A 858 -57.06 17.44 -44.87
C ILE A 858 -57.56 17.54 -43.44
N VAL A 859 -57.37 16.49 -42.65
CA VAL A 859 -57.68 16.47 -41.20
C VAL A 859 -56.42 16.86 -40.46
N SER A 860 -56.47 17.92 -39.66
CA SER A 860 -55.34 18.45 -38.91
C SER A 860 -55.54 18.17 -37.43
N VAL A 861 -54.70 17.32 -36.84
CA VAL A 861 -54.67 17.04 -35.39
C VAL A 861 -53.40 17.65 -34.82
N ASN A 862 -53.55 18.70 -34.01
CA ASN A 862 -52.44 19.44 -33.42
C ASN A 862 -52.46 19.24 -31.91
N ALA A 863 -51.36 18.76 -31.35
CA ALA A 863 -51.12 18.63 -29.92
C ALA A 863 -49.81 19.37 -29.56
N GLU A 864 -49.89 20.29 -28.61
CA GLU A 864 -48.85 21.27 -28.36
C GLU A 864 -48.66 21.50 -26.85
N GLN A 865 -47.47 21.22 -26.31
CA GLN A 865 -47.15 21.58 -24.92
C GLN A 865 -46.88 23.08 -24.82
N ARG A 866 -47.54 23.74 -23.87
CA ARG A 866 -47.47 25.18 -23.63
C ARG A 866 -46.71 25.52 -22.35
N SER A 867 -45.88 26.55 -22.43
CA SER A 867 -45.38 27.28 -21.28
C SER A 867 -46.51 28.05 -20.57
N ASP A 868 -46.33 28.33 -19.28
CA ASP A 868 -47.28 29.13 -18.48
C ASP A 868 -47.42 30.59 -18.99
N GLU A 869 -46.50 31.07 -19.84
CA GLU A 869 -46.56 32.41 -20.47
C GLU A 869 -47.38 32.43 -21.77
N HIS A 870 -47.57 31.29 -22.44
CA HIS A 870 -48.26 31.20 -23.74
C HIS A 870 -49.74 30.78 -23.65
N VAL A 871 -50.24 30.39 -22.46
CA VAL A 871 -51.66 30.08 -22.23
C VAL A 871 -52.50 31.35 -22.09
N THR A 872 -53.72 31.36 -22.65
CA THR A 872 -54.58 32.55 -22.57
C THR A 872 -55.00 32.86 -21.12
N GLY A 873 -55.09 34.15 -20.79
CA GLY A 873 -55.43 34.59 -19.44
C GLY A 873 -56.80 34.13 -18.95
N THR A 874 -57.75 33.84 -19.85
CA THR A 874 -59.08 33.32 -19.50
C THR A 874 -59.02 31.85 -19.09
N ASP A 875 -58.32 31.03 -19.88
CA ASP A 875 -58.23 29.59 -19.64
C ASP A 875 -57.34 29.30 -18.43
N LYS A 876 -56.24 30.04 -18.30
CA LYS A 876 -55.36 30.05 -17.12
C LYS A 876 -56.11 30.41 -15.83
N THR A 877 -56.98 31.42 -15.87
CA THR A 877 -57.84 31.77 -14.71
C THR A 877 -58.85 30.66 -14.40
N SER A 878 -59.43 30.05 -15.43
CA SER A 878 -60.38 28.95 -15.29
C SER A 878 -59.74 27.69 -14.69
N ILE A 879 -58.51 27.33 -15.10
CA ILE A 879 -57.73 26.22 -14.54
C ILE A 879 -57.31 26.52 -13.10
N GLY A 880 -56.76 27.72 -12.84
CA GLY A 880 -56.39 28.15 -11.49
C GLY A 880 -57.56 28.14 -10.49
N SER A 881 -58.80 28.34 -10.96
CA SER A 881 -59.99 28.28 -10.11
C SER A 881 -60.36 26.88 -9.58
N VAL A 882 -59.75 25.81 -10.13
CA VAL A 882 -59.97 24.42 -9.71
C VAL A 882 -58.71 23.73 -9.18
N MET A 883 -57.59 24.45 -9.04
CA MET A 883 -56.33 23.97 -8.46
C MET A 883 -56.31 24.08 -6.92
N THR A 884 -55.40 23.34 -6.28
CA THR A 884 -55.04 23.54 -4.86
C THR A 884 -53.61 24.11 -4.72
N ASP A 885 -53.32 24.75 -3.57
CA ASP A 885 -52.03 25.43 -3.30
C ASP A 885 -50.79 24.52 -3.38
N ASP A 886 -50.98 23.20 -3.40
CA ASP A 886 -49.94 22.16 -3.42
C ASP A 886 -49.81 21.43 -4.77
N GLU A 887 -50.47 21.91 -5.84
CA GLU A 887 -50.39 21.33 -7.18
C GLU A 887 -49.41 22.06 -8.12
N THR A 888 -48.63 21.28 -8.87
CA THR A 888 -47.88 21.75 -10.04
C THR A 888 -48.67 21.49 -11.32
N VAL A 889 -48.63 22.43 -12.27
CA VAL A 889 -49.37 22.40 -13.55
C VAL A 889 -48.44 22.35 -14.76
N VAL A 890 -48.84 21.57 -15.79
CA VAL A 890 -48.26 21.62 -17.15
C VAL A 890 -49.42 21.70 -18.16
N TYR A 891 -49.34 22.62 -19.13
CA TYR A 891 -50.43 22.89 -20.07
C TYR A 891 -50.19 22.28 -21.45
N PHE A 892 -51.28 21.88 -22.10
CA PHE A 892 -51.28 21.30 -23.43
C PHE A 892 -52.48 21.84 -24.23
N ASP A 893 -52.24 22.45 -25.39
CA ASP A 893 -53.31 22.77 -26.33
C ASP A 893 -53.57 21.56 -27.22
N LEU A 894 -54.84 21.18 -27.38
CA LEU A 894 -55.28 20.16 -28.34
C LEU A 894 -56.30 20.79 -29.29
N ASN A 895 -56.09 20.64 -30.59
CA ASN A 895 -56.94 21.24 -31.62
C ASN A 895 -57.09 20.30 -32.82
N VAL A 896 -58.35 19.98 -33.17
CA VAL A 896 -58.71 19.29 -34.41
C VAL A 896 -59.46 20.25 -35.32
N SER A 897 -58.96 20.37 -36.55
CA SER A 897 -59.62 21.08 -37.64
C SER A 897 -59.59 20.26 -38.92
N MET A 898 -60.38 20.66 -39.91
CA MET A 898 -60.29 20.11 -41.26
C MET A 898 -60.31 21.22 -42.31
N THR A 899 -59.60 20.97 -43.41
CA THR A 899 -59.61 21.79 -44.62
C THR A 899 -60.27 21.00 -45.73
N VAL A 900 -61.28 21.57 -46.40
CA VAL A 900 -62.01 20.90 -47.50
C VAL A 900 -61.68 21.58 -48.83
N GLN A 901 -61.10 20.81 -49.75
CA GLN A 901 -60.71 21.26 -51.08
C GLN A 901 -61.57 20.60 -52.16
N VAL A 902 -62.17 21.42 -53.02
CA VAL A 902 -62.92 21.00 -54.20
C VAL A 902 -61.97 21.05 -55.39
N LEU A 903 -61.64 19.89 -55.94
CA LEU A 903 -60.68 19.71 -57.03
C LEU A 903 -61.38 19.49 -58.37
N ASP A 904 -60.73 19.88 -59.47
CA ASP A 904 -61.14 19.50 -60.82
C ASP A 904 -60.47 18.22 -61.35
N HIS A 905 -60.78 17.87 -62.60
CA HIS A 905 -60.27 16.67 -63.29
C HIS A 905 -58.73 16.57 -63.28
N ASP A 906 -58.05 17.72 -63.39
CA ASP A 906 -56.59 17.82 -63.39
C ASP A 906 -55.99 17.88 -61.97
N GLY A 907 -56.84 17.81 -60.93
CA GLY A 907 -56.47 17.83 -59.51
C GLY A 907 -56.27 19.23 -58.92
N ASN A 908 -56.66 20.31 -59.61
CA ASN A 908 -56.43 21.68 -59.15
C ASN A 908 -57.57 22.15 -58.23
N PRO A 909 -57.27 22.86 -57.11
CA PRO A 909 -58.29 23.36 -56.20
C PRO A 909 -59.06 24.54 -56.80
N LYS A 910 -60.37 24.36 -57.00
CA LYS A 910 -61.34 25.40 -57.38
C LYS A 910 -61.93 26.14 -56.17
N ALA A 911 -61.96 25.48 -55.01
CA ALA A 911 -62.28 26.10 -53.72
C ALA A 911 -61.51 25.38 -52.60
N SER A 912 -61.14 26.13 -51.55
CA SER A 912 -60.58 25.61 -50.30
C SER A 912 -61.32 26.28 -49.15
N ILE A 913 -61.88 25.50 -48.22
CA ILE A 913 -62.42 25.99 -46.96
C ILE A 913 -61.42 25.55 -45.88
N ASP A 914 -60.53 26.46 -45.52
CA ASP A 914 -59.41 26.16 -44.63
C ASP A 914 -59.78 26.27 -43.15
N ASN A 915 -59.07 25.52 -42.30
CA ASN A 915 -59.07 25.65 -40.83
C ASN A 915 -60.48 25.58 -40.19
N VAL A 916 -61.34 24.68 -40.66
CA VAL A 916 -62.68 24.49 -40.08
C VAL A 916 -62.56 23.71 -38.78
N PRO A 917 -62.83 24.30 -37.59
CA PRO A 917 -62.67 23.59 -36.34
C PRO A 917 -63.73 22.48 -36.21
N LEU A 918 -63.30 21.35 -35.64
CA LEU A 918 -64.17 20.27 -35.17
C LEU A 918 -64.10 20.26 -33.63
N SER A 919 -64.54 21.34 -32.98
CA SER A 919 -64.25 21.63 -31.55
C SER A 919 -64.80 20.61 -30.55
N VAL A 920 -65.65 19.69 -31.03
CA VAL A 920 -66.18 18.52 -30.33
C VAL A 920 -66.32 17.39 -31.35
N VAL A 921 -65.84 16.19 -31.04
CA VAL A 921 -65.89 14.99 -31.90
C VAL A 921 -66.90 13.96 -31.41
N ASP A 922 -67.20 12.97 -32.24
CA ASP A 922 -68.09 11.86 -31.91
C ASP A 922 -67.34 10.68 -31.26
N GLU A 923 -66.16 10.36 -31.77
CA GLU A 923 -65.25 9.36 -31.19
C GLU A 923 -64.15 10.08 -30.38
N PRO A 924 -64.01 9.84 -29.05
CA PRO A 924 -62.97 10.47 -28.25
C PRO A 924 -61.56 10.05 -28.69
N LEU A 925 -60.65 11.02 -28.83
CA LEU A 925 -59.27 10.78 -29.21
C LEU A 925 -58.45 10.30 -28.01
N LEU A 926 -57.69 9.22 -28.17
CA LEU A 926 -56.72 8.78 -27.16
C LEU A 926 -55.40 9.53 -27.34
N ILE A 927 -55.07 10.43 -26.43
CA ILE A 927 -53.82 11.20 -26.47
C ILE A 927 -52.89 10.71 -25.36
N GLU A 928 -51.60 10.60 -25.67
CA GLU A 928 -50.54 10.39 -24.69
C GLU A 928 -49.87 11.71 -24.34
N ILE A 929 -49.98 12.13 -23.08
CA ILE A 929 -49.22 13.22 -22.49
C ILE A 929 -47.92 12.61 -21.95
N HIS A 930 -46.77 13.01 -22.49
CA HIS A 930 -45.45 12.58 -22.02
C HIS A 930 -44.87 13.68 -21.13
N VAL A 931 -44.29 13.34 -19.98
CA VAL A 931 -43.64 14.26 -19.03
C VAL A 931 -42.39 13.64 -18.40
N ASP A 932 -41.56 14.45 -17.74
CA ASP A 932 -40.53 13.92 -16.84
C ASP A 932 -41.18 12.99 -15.79
N PRO A 933 -40.74 11.72 -15.64
CA PRO A 933 -41.30 10.79 -14.67
C PRO A 933 -41.37 11.35 -13.24
N GLU A 934 -40.41 12.17 -12.79
CA GLU A 934 -40.41 12.79 -11.45
C GLU A 934 -41.56 13.81 -11.25
N LEU A 935 -42.25 14.25 -12.33
CA LEU A 935 -43.45 15.08 -12.22
C LEU A 935 -44.68 14.29 -11.75
N ILE A 936 -44.76 12.97 -12.01
CA ILE A 936 -45.91 12.10 -11.66
C ILE A 936 -45.58 10.98 -10.66
N LYS A 937 -44.31 10.66 -10.48
CA LYS A 937 -43.80 9.64 -9.55
C LYS A 937 -44.14 10.01 -8.11
N ASN A 938 -44.80 9.09 -7.41
CA ASN A 938 -45.32 9.28 -6.05
C ASN A 938 -46.24 10.50 -5.90
N LYS A 939 -46.94 10.91 -6.97
CA LYS A 939 -47.93 11.99 -6.95
C LYS A 939 -49.31 11.53 -7.43
N ALA A 940 -50.32 12.20 -6.89
CA ALA A 940 -51.67 12.22 -7.44
C ALA A 940 -51.64 12.96 -8.79
N VAL A 941 -52.49 12.54 -9.73
CA VAL A 941 -52.55 13.09 -11.08
C VAL A 941 -54.01 13.26 -11.48
N ARG A 942 -54.37 14.43 -12.01
CA ARG A 942 -55.67 14.68 -12.66
C ARG A 942 -55.47 15.59 -13.87
N ILE A 943 -56.40 15.55 -14.81
CA ILE A 943 -56.41 16.46 -15.97
C ILE A 943 -57.52 17.50 -15.77
N ALA A 944 -57.21 18.78 -15.93
CA ALA A 944 -58.20 19.84 -16.08
C ALA A 944 -58.35 20.20 -17.57
N HIS A 945 -59.56 20.57 -17.99
CA HIS A 945 -59.87 20.91 -19.39
C HIS A 945 -60.90 22.05 -19.41
N VAL A 946 -60.68 23.09 -20.23
CA VAL A 946 -61.53 24.29 -20.26
C VAL A 946 -62.41 24.30 -21.50
N HIS A 947 -63.67 23.92 -21.39
CA HIS A 947 -64.60 23.91 -22.53
C HIS A 947 -65.75 24.89 -22.32
N ASN A 948 -66.00 25.75 -23.33
CA ASN A 948 -67.02 26.81 -23.31
C ASN A 948 -66.99 27.73 -22.07
N GLY A 949 -65.79 27.96 -21.49
CA GLY A 949 -65.61 28.78 -20.29
C GLY A 949 -65.94 28.08 -18.96
N VAL A 950 -66.01 26.74 -18.96
CA VAL A 950 -66.15 25.91 -17.76
C VAL A 950 -64.98 24.94 -17.69
N THR A 951 -64.35 24.81 -16.52
CA THR A 951 -63.31 23.80 -16.30
C THR A 951 -63.93 22.50 -15.78
N GLU A 952 -63.66 21.40 -16.47
CA GLU A 952 -63.97 20.04 -16.00
C GLU A 952 -62.70 19.30 -15.56
N ILE A 953 -62.87 18.29 -14.70
CA ILE A 953 -61.77 17.43 -14.23
C ILE A 953 -61.95 16.04 -14.82
N ILE A 954 -61.02 15.66 -15.68
CA ILE A 954 -60.94 14.37 -16.36
C ILE A 954 -59.92 13.49 -15.62
N GLN A 955 -60.27 12.22 -15.42
CA GLN A 955 -59.33 11.22 -14.88
C GLN A 955 -58.57 10.58 -16.04
N PRO A 956 -57.24 10.34 -15.93
CA PRO A 956 -56.49 9.57 -16.90
C PRO A 956 -57.07 8.18 -17.16
N GLU A 957 -56.90 7.68 -18.39
CA GLU A 957 -57.19 6.30 -18.78
C GLU A 957 -56.16 5.34 -18.15
N SER A 958 -54.88 5.71 -18.21
CA SER A 958 -53.78 5.03 -17.53
C SER A 958 -52.62 6.00 -17.28
N ILE A 959 -51.73 5.62 -16.34
CA ILE A 959 -50.56 6.42 -15.93
C ILE A 959 -49.37 5.47 -15.73
N ASP A 960 -48.41 5.51 -16.65
CA ASP A 960 -47.11 4.87 -16.48
C ASP A 960 -46.13 5.85 -15.80
N ARG A 961 -45.88 5.58 -14.51
CA ARG A 961 -44.99 6.38 -13.65
C ARG A 961 -43.51 5.98 -13.74
N GLU A 962 -43.18 4.95 -14.53
CA GLU A 962 -41.79 4.58 -14.85
C GLU A 962 -41.31 5.27 -16.13
N THR A 963 -42.16 5.33 -17.17
CA THR A 963 -41.82 5.97 -18.45
C THR A 963 -42.23 7.45 -18.56
N GLY A 964 -43.13 7.94 -17.70
CA GLY A 964 -43.59 9.35 -17.75
C GLY A 964 -44.82 9.58 -18.63
N VAL A 965 -45.55 8.52 -19.01
CA VAL A 965 -46.65 8.58 -19.98
C VAL A 965 -48.02 8.54 -19.26
N ILE A 966 -48.88 9.52 -19.56
CA ILE A 966 -50.27 9.60 -19.12
C ILE A 966 -51.18 9.49 -20.34
N ARG A 967 -52.16 8.59 -20.32
CA ARG A 967 -53.18 8.48 -21.38
C ARG A 967 -54.46 9.19 -20.98
N VAL A 968 -55.06 9.92 -21.92
CA VAL A 968 -56.32 10.65 -21.72
C VAL A 968 -57.21 10.56 -22.95
N TYR A 969 -58.52 10.42 -22.74
CA TYR A 969 -59.51 10.55 -23.80
C TYR A 969 -59.99 12.00 -23.91
N ALA A 970 -59.88 12.59 -25.11
CA ALA A 970 -60.28 13.94 -25.43
C ALA A 970 -61.39 13.96 -26.48
N SER A 971 -62.57 14.47 -26.13
CA SER A 971 -63.73 14.55 -27.05
C SER A 971 -64.12 15.99 -27.45
N ALA A 972 -63.45 16.98 -26.88
CA ALA A 972 -63.63 18.40 -27.16
C ALA A 972 -62.28 19.12 -27.00
N PHE A 973 -62.10 20.27 -27.67
CA PHE A 973 -60.74 20.77 -27.96
C PHE A 973 -60.54 22.24 -27.57
N SER A 974 -59.51 22.47 -26.76
CA SER A 974 -59.06 23.74 -26.17
C SER A 974 -57.77 23.47 -25.36
N THR A 975 -57.46 24.30 -24.37
CA THR A 975 -56.38 24.06 -23.40
C THR A 975 -56.77 23.00 -22.36
N TYR A 976 -55.88 22.01 -22.23
CA TYR A 976 -55.81 21.00 -21.18
C TYR A 976 -54.67 21.35 -20.21
N ALA A 977 -54.75 20.83 -18.97
CA ALA A 977 -53.71 20.96 -17.96
C ALA A 977 -53.55 19.67 -17.16
N LEU A 978 -52.32 19.14 -17.11
CA LEU A 978 -51.91 18.11 -16.17
C LEU A 978 -51.67 18.76 -14.81
N LEU A 979 -52.42 18.34 -13.79
CA LEU A 979 -52.26 18.78 -12.40
C LEU A 979 -51.70 17.63 -11.56
N THR A 980 -50.65 17.90 -10.79
CA THR A 980 -50.02 16.88 -9.93
C THR A 980 -49.72 17.40 -8.52
N SER A 981 -50.09 16.64 -7.48
CA SER A 981 -49.81 16.96 -6.07
C SER A 981 -49.17 15.77 -5.34
N SER A 982 -48.36 16.07 -4.32
CA SER A 982 -47.80 15.07 -3.39
C SER A 982 -48.83 14.51 -2.39
N ASN A 983 -50.05 15.03 -2.39
CA ASN A 983 -51.15 14.65 -1.49
C ASN A 983 -52.39 14.17 -2.28
N VAL A 984 -53.31 13.55 -1.57
CA VAL A 984 -54.65 13.19 -2.02
C VAL A 984 -55.68 13.70 -1.01
N THR A 985 -56.79 14.24 -1.52
CA THR A 985 -57.86 14.79 -0.68
C THR A 985 -59.00 13.80 -0.52
N VAL A 986 -59.43 13.58 0.72
CA VAL A 986 -60.58 12.76 1.10
C VAL A 986 -61.70 13.68 1.58
N THR A 987 -62.73 13.83 0.77
CA THR A 987 -63.93 14.62 1.07
C THR A 987 -65.01 13.71 1.67
N PHE A 988 -65.80 14.22 2.63
CA PHE A 988 -66.78 13.42 3.37
C PHE A 988 -68.21 13.96 3.16
N GLU A 989 -68.95 13.37 2.23
CA GLU A 989 -70.37 13.66 2.02
C GLU A 989 -71.22 12.94 3.07
N SER A 990 -71.62 13.70 4.10
CA SER A 990 -72.44 13.24 5.23
C SER A 990 -73.85 12.74 4.86
N ASN A 991 -74.30 12.94 3.61
CA ASN A 991 -75.65 12.65 3.11
C ASN A 991 -76.75 13.19 4.05
N GLY A 992 -76.63 14.46 4.45
CA GLY A 992 -77.56 15.13 5.36
C GLY A 992 -77.34 14.80 6.85
N GLY A 993 -76.10 14.49 7.25
CA GLY A 993 -75.66 14.45 8.64
C GLY A 993 -74.95 15.73 9.07
N SER A 994 -74.28 15.70 10.22
CA SER A 994 -73.31 16.72 10.62
C SER A 994 -72.12 16.74 9.66
N ALA A 995 -71.67 17.93 9.27
CA ALA A 995 -70.51 18.11 8.40
C ALA A 995 -69.24 17.48 8.98
N VAL A 996 -68.40 16.92 8.11
CA VAL A 996 -67.11 16.31 8.42
C VAL A 996 -66.05 16.98 7.57
N ALA A 997 -64.95 17.42 8.19
CA ALA A 997 -63.87 18.10 7.48
C ALA A 997 -63.15 17.14 6.52
N ALA A 998 -62.82 17.64 5.32
CA ALA A 998 -61.96 16.92 4.39
C ALA A 998 -60.54 16.72 4.98
N GLN A 999 -59.86 15.67 4.55
CA GLN A 999 -58.49 15.36 4.94
C GLN A 999 -57.58 15.40 3.72
N SER A 1000 -56.44 16.07 3.83
CA SER A 1000 -55.32 15.89 2.91
C SER A 1000 -54.33 14.92 3.54
N VAL A 1001 -53.96 13.87 2.82
CA VAL A 1001 -52.95 12.87 3.24
C VAL A 1001 -51.93 12.67 2.11
N PRO A 1002 -50.67 12.29 2.40
CA PRO A 1002 -49.67 12.08 1.35
C PRO A 1002 -50.08 10.96 0.39
N PHE A 1003 -49.69 11.07 -0.89
CA PHE A 1003 -49.92 10.03 -1.89
C PHE A 1003 -49.42 8.64 -1.40
N GLY A 1004 -50.23 7.60 -1.63
CA GLY A 1004 -49.96 6.24 -1.17
C GLY A 1004 -50.16 6.01 0.34
N SER A 1005 -50.62 7.02 1.09
CA SER A 1005 -50.97 6.88 2.51
C SER A 1005 -52.44 6.51 2.70
N VAL A 1006 -52.79 6.14 3.94
CA VAL A 1006 -54.17 5.84 4.35
C VAL A 1006 -54.86 7.08 4.93
N ALA A 1007 -56.19 7.17 4.76
CA ALA A 1007 -57.00 8.21 5.39
C ALA A 1007 -57.29 7.89 6.86
N THR A 1008 -57.37 8.90 7.73
CA THR A 1008 -57.82 8.68 9.10
C THR A 1008 -59.34 8.56 9.13
N ARG A 1009 -59.88 7.48 9.72
CA ARG A 1009 -61.34 7.35 9.88
C ARG A 1009 -61.85 8.48 10.80
N PRO A 1010 -62.77 9.36 10.33
CA PRO A 1010 -63.31 10.41 11.18
C PRO A 1010 -64.22 9.83 12.27
N ALA A 1011 -64.57 10.67 13.24
CA ALA A 1011 -65.68 10.38 14.15
C ALA A 1011 -66.99 10.21 13.35
N ASP A 1012 -67.89 9.37 13.84
CA ASP A 1012 -69.17 9.11 13.17
C ASP A 1012 -70.01 10.40 13.12
N PRO A 1013 -70.50 10.82 11.93
CA PRO A 1013 -71.41 11.95 11.85
C PRO A 1013 -72.73 11.63 12.56
N THR A 1014 -73.49 12.66 12.91
CA THR A 1014 -74.80 12.53 13.56
C THR A 1014 -75.93 13.00 12.64
N ARG A 1015 -77.07 12.32 12.68
CA ARG A 1015 -78.28 12.67 11.93
C ARG A 1015 -79.51 12.29 12.75
N SER A 1016 -80.36 13.26 13.07
CA SER A 1016 -81.48 13.03 13.99
C SER A 1016 -82.46 11.98 13.44
N GLY A 1017 -82.76 10.95 14.23
CA GLY A 1017 -83.61 9.82 13.85
C GLY A 1017 -82.93 8.71 13.03
N TYR A 1018 -81.60 8.76 12.84
CA TYR A 1018 -80.84 7.76 12.09
C TYR A 1018 -79.57 7.32 12.81
N VAL A 1019 -79.20 6.05 12.60
CA VAL A 1019 -77.93 5.45 13.00
C VAL A 1019 -76.97 5.47 11.81
N PHE A 1020 -75.73 5.90 12.03
CA PHE A 1020 -74.67 5.87 11.01
C PHE A 1020 -74.25 4.42 10.72
N ALA A 1021 -74.16 4.06 9.44
CA ALA A 1021 -73.92 2.70 8.98
C ALA A 1021 -72.58 2.52 8.24
N GLY A 1022 -71.74 3.57 8.19
CA GLY A 1022 -70.40 3.52 7.57
C GLY A 1022 -70.23 4.47 6.38
N TRP A 1023 -68.97 4.58 5.93
CA TRP A 1023 -68.56 5.33 4.75
C TRP A 1023 -68.47 4.42 3.53
N TYR A 1024 -68.84 4.94 2.36
CA TYR A 1024 -68.92 4.24 1.09
C TYR A 1024 -68.15 5.01 0.00
N SER A 1025 -67.48 4.30 -0.91
CA SER A 1025 -66.70 4.92 -2.00
C SER A 1025 -67.53 5.28 -3.24
N ASP A 1026 -68.82 4.94 -3.23
CA ASP A 1026 -69.77 5.27 -4.29
C ASP A 1026 -71.01 5.99 -3.74
N GLN A 1027 -71.56 6.92 -4.53
CA GLN A 1027 -72.80 7.63 -4.21
C GLN A 1027 -74.02 6.69 -4.11
N GLY A 1028 -73.96 5.50 -4.74
CA GLY A 1028 -74.97 4.45 -4.64
C GLY A 1028 -74.96 3.70 -3.30
N LEU A 1029 -73.99 3.95 -2.42
CA LEU A 1029 -73.82 3.30 -1.12
C LEU A 1029 -73.74 1.78 -1.21
N THR A 1030 -73.06 1.26 -2.24
CA THR A 1030 -72.91 -0.18 -2.53
C THR A 1030 -71.55 -0.74 -2.07
N ARG A 1031 -70.46 0.02 -2.21
CA ARG A 1031 -69.08 -0.33 -1.89
C ARG A 1031 -68.65 0.36 -0.59
N ALA A 1032 -68.64 -0.36 0.52
CA ALA A 1032 -68.11 0.17 1.78
C ALA A 1032 -66.61 0.51 1.63
N PHE A 1033 -66.17 1.62 2.22
CA PHE A 1033 -64.77 2.06 2.16
C PHE A 1033 -63.99 1.55 3.38
N ASP A 1034 -62.86 0.89 3.12
CA ASP A 1034 -61.90 0.50 4.14
C ASP A 1034 -60.81 1.56 4.31
N PHE A 1035 -60.67 2.11 5.51
CA PHE A 1035 -59.66 3.11 5.84
C PHE A 1035 -58.23 2.55 5.96
N ALA A 1036 -58.05 1.23 5.82
CA ALA A 1036 -56.73 0.63 5.57
C ALA A 1036 -56.29 0.72 4.09
N THR A 1037 -57.14 1.18 3.18
CA THR A 1037 -56.83 1.34 1.74
C THR A 1037 -55.84 2.49 1.50
N PRO A 1038 -54.66 2.25 0.91
CA PRO A 1038 -53.79 3.32 0.43
C PRO A 1038 -54.46 4.13 -0.69
N LEU A 1039 -54.27 5.45 -0.70
CA LEU A 1039 -54.91 6.35 -1.66
C LEU A 1039 -53.90 6.96 -2.63
N ASP A 1040 -54.09 6.70 -3.92
CA ASP A 1040 -53.33 7.25 -5.05
C ASP A 1040 -54.05 8.41 -5.77
N THR A 1041 -55.32 8.63 -5.43
CA THR A 1041 -56.24 9.57 -6.05
C THR A 1041 -57.15 10.21 -4.99
N SER A 1042 -57.56 11.46 -5.22
CA SER A 1042 -58.52 12.17 -4.36
C SER A 1042 -59.92 11.56 -4.49
N ILE A 1043 -60.61 11.33 -3.37
CA ILE A 1043 -61.85 10.56 -3.30
C ILE A 1043 -62.91 11.26 -2.44
N THR A 1044 -64.20 11.11 -2.80
CA THR A 1044 -65.32 11.48 -1.93
C THR A 1044 -65.95 10.24 -1.32
N LEU A 1045 -66.09 10.24 0.01
CA LEU A 1045 -66.69 9.16 0.78
C LEU A 1045 -68.09 9.57 1.25
N TYR A 1046 -69.06 8.69 1.05
CA TYR A 1046 -70.49 8.93 1.25
C TYR A 1046 -71.00 8.21 2.50
N ALA A 1047 -71.68 8.93 3.38
CA ALA A 1047 -72.24 8.37 4.61
C ALA A 1047 -73.51 7.57 4.33
N LYS A 1048 -73.62 6.37 4.92
CA LYS A 1048 -74.83 5.54 4.91
C LYS A 1048 -75.57 5.63 6.24
N TRP A 1049 -76.90 5.56 6.17
CA TRP A 1049 -77.80 5.78 7.32
C TRP A 1049 -78.86 4.69 7.41
N SER A 1050 -79.23 4.29 8.62
CA SER A 1050 -80.37 3.41 8.92
C SER A 1050 -81.35 4.12 9.86
N GLY A 1051 -82.66 3.92 9.68
CA GLY A 1051 -83.69 4.60 10.47
C GLY A 1051 -83.81 4.06 11.90
N GLN A 1052 -83.92 4.95 12.89
CA GLN A 1052 -84.03 4.58 14.30
C GLN A 1052 -85.51 4.40 14.72
N SER A 1053 -86.02 3.18 14.63
CA SER A 1053 -87.38 2.83 15.06
C SER A 1053 -87.57 2.98 16.58
N GLY A 1054 -88.48 3.85 17.00
CA GLY A 1054 -88.87 3.99 18.40
C GLY A 1054 -90.11 3.16 18.73
N SER A 1055 -89.99 2.27 19.73
CA SER A 1055 -91.13 1.57 20.35
C SER A 1055 -91.00 1.58 21.86
N SER A 1056 -91.92 2.26 22.54
CA SER A 1056 -92.07 2.19 23.99
C SER A 1056 -93.08 1.09 24.36
N ASP A 1057 -92.66 0.09 25.11
CA ASP A 1057 -93.41 -0.40 26.28
C ASP A 1057 -92.56 -1.41 27.10
N ALA A 1058 -93.01 -1.73 28.31
CA ALA A 1058 -92.16 -2.32 29.35
C ALA A 1058 -92.52 -3.76 29.76
N SER A 1059 -91.53 -4.38 30.42
CA SER A 1059 -91.55 -5.58 31.31
C SER A 1059 -91.14 -6.93 30.69
N GLY A 1060 -90.22 -7.65 31.36
CA GLY A 1060 -89.75 -8.95 30.84
C GLY A 1060 -88.46 -9.61 31.39
N LEU A 1061 -88.07 -9.39 32.66
CA LEU A 1061 -87.17 -10.27 33.46
C LEU A 1061 -85.68 -10.54 33.04
N ALA A 1062 -84.81 -10.40 34.05
CA ALA A 1062 -83.73 -11.33 34.43
C ALA A 1062 -82.35 -11.39 33.67
N ASN A 1063 -81.42 -10.56 34.19
CA ASN A 1063 -80.19 -10.98 34.91
C ASN A 1063 -78.86 -11.35 34.19
N THR A 1064 -77.77 -10.74 34.69
CA THR A 1064 -76.36 -11.20 34.79
C THR A 1064 -75.47 -11.32 33.53
N GLY A 1065 -74.18 -10.98 33.70
CA GLY A 1065 -73.14 -10.82 32.66
C GLY A 1065 -72.98 -9.34 32.28
N ASP A 1066 -71.96 -8.59 32.72
CA ASP A 1066 -70.51 -8.69 32.49
C ASP A 1066 -70.12 -8.57 30.99
N ALA A 1067 -69.21 -7.67 30.57
CA ALA A 1067 -68.50 -6.59 31.27
C ALA A 1067 -67.90 -5.56 30.27
N VAL A 1068 -67.44 -4.40 30.80
CA VAL A 1068 -66.34 -3.51 30.29
C VAL A 1068 -66.19 -3.38 28.76
N GLY A 1069 -66.45 -2.21 28.15
CA GLY A 1069 -65.57 -1.02 28.22
C GLY A 1069 -64.94 -0.76 26.84
N GLN A 1070 -64.10 0.23 26.59
CA GLN A 1070 -63.54 1.32 27.43
C GLN A 1070 -63.43 2.60 26.59
N SER A 1071 -63.03 3.71 27.21
CA SER A 1071 -62.31 4.79 26.51
C SER A 1071 -61.30 5.47 27.44
N VAL A 1072 -60.36 6.19 26.82
CA VAL A 1072 -59.37 7.16 27.33
C VAL A 1072 -58.21 6.75 28.25
N VAL A 1073 -57.02 7.23 27.83
CA VAL A 1073 -55.71 7.46 28.49
C VAL A 1073 -54.89 6.29 29.06
N PRO A 1074 -53.60 6.21 28.67
CA PRO A 1074 -52.51 5.70 29.50
C PRO A 1074 -51.59 6.82 30.03
N LEU A 1075 -51.20 6.76 31.30
CA LEU A 1075 -50.07 7.51 31.86
C LEU A 1075 -49.24 6.61 32.79
N VAL A 1076 -48.00 6.35 32.36
CA VAL A 1076 -46.78 5.90 33.08
C VAL A 1076 -46.91 5.34 34.52
N ILE A 1077 -46.40 4.11 34.76
CA ILE A 1077 -45.29 3.79 35.71
C ILE A 1077 -44.93 2.29 35.73
N ALA A 1078 -43.66 2.01 36.04
CA ALA A 1078 -42.87 0.77 35.93
C ALA A 1078 -43.37 -0.52 36.66
N GLY A 1079 -42.80 -1.69 36.28
CA GLY A 1079 -42.93 -2.91 37.09
C GLY A 1079 -42.29 -4.24 36.60
N VAL A 1080 -40.97 -4.41 36.74
CA VAL A 1080 -40.29 -5.65 37.24
C VAL A 1080 -40.33 -7.00 36.44
N LEU A 1081 -39.15 -7.32 35.87
CA LEU A 1081 -38.44 -8.63 35.77
C LEU A 1081 -38.74 -9.77 34.75
N ALA A 1082 -37.62 -10.27 34.23
CA ALA A 1082 -37.23 -11.68 33.94
C ALA A 1082 -37.84 -12.45 32.74
N GLY A 1083 -36.96 -13.07 31.94
CA GLY A 1083 -37.31 -13.94 30.81
C GLY A 1083 -36.16 -14.13 29.80
N THR A 1084 -35.16 -14.95 30.14
CA THR A 1084 -33.88 -15.09 29.39
C THR A 1084 -33.83 -16.24 28.37
N ILE A 1085 -33.09 -16.00 27.28
CA ILE A 1085 -32.26 -16.96 26.50
C ILE A 1085 -32.96 -17.94 25.50
N ALA A 1086 -32.78 -17.63 24.21
CA ALA A 1086 -32.36 -18.53 23.09
C ALA A 1086 -33.26 -19.74 22.67
N LEU A 1087 -33.00 -20.54 21.61
CA LEU A 1087 -31.92 -20.59 20.60
C LEU A 1087 -32.42 -21.23 19.26
N CYS A 1088 -31.76 -20.92 18.13
CA CYS A 1088 -31.56 -21.75 16.91
C CYS A 1088 -32.72 -22.28 16.02
N ALA A 1089 -32.72 -21.77 14.77
CA ALA A 1089 -32.40 -22.50 13.52
C ALA A 1089 -33.44 -23.35 12.74
N ALA A 1090 -33.78 -22.84 11.54
CA ALA A 1090 -33.70 -23.52 10.24
C ALA A 1090 -33.39 -22.42 9.17
N ILE A 1091 -32.45 -22.51 8.22
CA ILE A 1091 -32.14 -23.51 7.19
C ILE A 1091 -33.20 -23.54 6.06
N THR A 1092 -32.92 -23.44 4.74
CA THR A 1092 -31.83 -22.86 3.90
C THR A 1092 -32.40 -22.79 2.45
N LEU A 1093 -31.79 -22.02 1.52
CA LEU A 1093 -32.15 -21.88 0.09
C LEU A 1093 -33.46 -21.09 -0.18
N SER A 1094 -33.60 -20.35 -1.28
CA SER A 1094 -32.95 -20.49 -2.60
C SER A 1094 -32.38 -19.18 -3.16
N ALA A 1095 -31.66 -19.27 -4.29
CA ALA A 1095 -30.93 -18.15 -4.89
C ALA A 1095 -31.30 -17.95 -6.37
N ARG A 1096 -31.00 -16.73 -6.87
CA ARG A 1096 -31.07 -16.26 -8.27
C ARG A 1096 -32.48 -16.07 -8.85
N ARG A 1097 -32.71 -14.86 -9.36
CA ARG A 1097 -32.50 -14.60 -10.81
C ARG A 1097 -31.96 -13.18 -11.03
N ARG A 1098 -31.40 -12.96 -12.22
CA ARG A 1098 -30.98 -11.66 -12.78
C ARG A 1098 -32.00 -11.26 -13.85
N LYS A 1099 -31.97 -9.99 -14.24
CA LYS A 1099 -32.74 -9.35 -15.32
C LYS A 1099 -34.24 -9.20 -14.98
N LEU A 1100 -34.88 -8.08 -15.29
CA LEU A 1100 -34.47 -7.02 -16.22
C LEU A 1100 -33.25 -6.20 -15.79
#